data_AF-A0A2D6PP60-F1
#
_entry.id   AF-A0A2D6PP60-F1
#
_cell.length_a   1.000
_cell.length_b   1.000
_cell.length_c   1.000
_cell.angle_alpha   90.00
_cell.angle_beta   90.00
_cell.angle_gamma   90.00
#
_symmetry.space_group_name_H-M   'P 1'
#
loop_
_entity.id
_entity.type
_entity.pdbx_description
1 polymer ?
#
loop_
_entity_poly.entity_id
_entity_poly.type
_entity_poly.pdbx_seq_one_letter_code
_entity_poly.pdbx_strand_id
1 'polypeptide(L)'
;MRSNKSLRAANRPRGTSSRRLVAVGVMALLLAACSGGGGGGGGDAIVVSIEVTGAGSLWSGVNATPPGCPIVVDLNALITFVFGGPVDAASLPGLGAATGSINITREVAGMTVPATGAFLVEDDPALPPGNRRRVVFVPAGPTSTMPLQGGGLDAGQVYTVFVPAVGVGGASVTIGGVPMQTSAIACFTTCDPTAPGATCLAESFPGPPFMTATVPASSDPPLAPIDPATIAANTVTSFFSEPLVPESISLTTVRLVNVTSAAQVPGALAVFQAGSPEAGPTGTRIDYVATSELDAGQTFELVIDPTVVDLNGEGAVAYDPASGGPASGRRFFSTTATAFCPQTPFTEDFSTTMNRDSVTGFVRWDGSGSLAMDIPLELIGDGSFGSLVFAPGPATVDTGMPPVTGFAEGSWQAIDVDVQAGATVRIVGPFRAHFRAQGTINVEGTLDGGAGDNPTASPGTPEAGPGSGAFNNGGSPGLSVVQGGTGGVGAGAGGRASWAGFTVRTEQGEAGEGPPIAGLPNLGGNDFFGGGSGGDGGFRFPSGGVIGELGGLGGAGGSAFDVGENGEPHSTLLAGCTPLTPLVQSISLAAPMPPVFVAPITVASAGSGGGGGGDRHEVSGPTSDDQGGGGGGGGGGIRMSCRGELTLGGGALIDLDGANGGQGNTFFGGGGGGGSGGQLWLQSFGDITISSLATLGVVAGSGTNLCGDHAGGAGGDGLIQLEDQDGIINTSFLGTPAGSIVTETFAYSTQVTGVATSTFFDTGYGTPDFAVTPGGEVFDLGSEPGGTVTIRYQGAHEAVSGGGPDLATLTAEFDAASIDQLDGFRYVRFIATLGYDVPAMGLPMGTLPSVQSIQISYSTPTGCGGS
;
A
#
# COMPACT_ATOMS: atom_id res chain seq x y z
N MET A 1 57.02 39.16 19.65
CA MET A 1 57.30 40.58 19.33
C MET A 1 56.19 41.43 19.97
N ARG A 2 56.60 42.50 20.69
CA ARG A 2 55.90 43.75 21.12
C ARG A 2 54.37 43.82 20.87
N SER A 3 53.48 44.29 21.76
CA SER A 3 53.59 45.29 22.83
C SER A 3 52.33 45.32 23.71
N ASN A 4 52.51 45.59 25.01
CA ASN A 4 51.53 45.97 26.02
C ASN A 4 50.92 47.39 25.83
N LYS A 5 49.73 47.63 26.43
CA LYS A 5 49.27 48.78 27.28
C LYS A 5 47.73 48.95 27.13
N SER A 6 46.86 48.81 28.14
CA SER A 6 46.71 49.45 29.46
C SER A 6 46.48 50.98 29.42
N LEU A 7 45.25 51.46 29.73
CA LEU A 7 44.91 52.41 30.82
C LEU A 7 43.59 53.20 30.62
N ARG A 8 42.78 53.20 31.71
CA ARG A 8 41.98 54.30 32.32
C ARG A 8 40.74 54.91 31.63
N ALA A 9 39.60 54.63 32.26
CA ALA A 9 38.80 55.51 33.13
C ALA A 9 38.33 56.91 32.64
N ALA A 10 36.99 57.07 32.80
CA ALA A 10 36.19 58.27 33.09
C ALA A 10 35.91 59.30 31.97
N ASN A 11 34.66 59.34 31.46
CA ASN A 11 33.67 60.36 31.85
C ASN A 11 32.32 60.23 31.09
N ARG A 12 31.24 60.57 31.82
CA ARG A 12 29.82 60.71 31.38
C ARG A 12 29.62 61.83 30.33
N PRO A 13 28.51 61.83 29.56
CA PRO A 13 27.21 62.40 30.01
C PRO A 13 26.03 61.45 29.73
N ARG A 14 25.17 61.12 30.71
CA ARG A 14 23.90 61.81 31.01
C ARG A 14 23.12 62.25 29.76
N GLY A 15 22.18 61.39 29.36
CA GLY A 15 21.00 61.72 28.57
C GLY A 15 19.80 60.96 29.16
N THR A 16 19.19 61.53 30.20
CA THR A 16 17.92 61.07 30.77
C THR A 16 16.79 61.38 29.80
N SER A 17 16.04 60.36 29.37
CA SER A 17 14.66 60.51 28.91
C SER A 17 13.83 59.39 29.53
N SER A 18 13.24 59.71 30.67
CA SER A 18 12.14 58.97 31.27
C SER A 18 10.96 58.92 30.30
N ARG A 19 10.62 57.73 29.81
CA ARG A 19 9.23 57.45 29.45
C ARG A 19 8.76 56.25 30.25
N ARG A 20 7.74 56.54 31.04
CA ARG A 20 7.06 55.65 31.97
C ARG A 20 6.57 54.43 31.20
N LEU A 21 6.90 53.26 31.72
CA LEU A 21 6.17 52.03 31.52
C LEU A 21 4.71 52.30 31.95
N VAL A 22 3.80 52.47 31.00
CA VAL A 22 2.37 52.34 31.26
C VAL A 22 2.04 50.89 30.95
N ALA A 23 2.11 50.05 31.99
CA ALA A 23 1.49 48.75 31.98
C ALA A 23 -0.02 48.97 31.88
N VAL A 24 -0.59 48.80 30.69
CA VAL A 24 -2.04 48.60 30.54
C VAL A 24 -2.29 47.14 30.87
N GLY A 25 -2.34 46.84 32.16
CA GLY A 25 -2.99 45.63 32.65
C GLY A 25 -4.48 45.79 32.42
N VAL A 26 -5.04 45.04 31.46
CA VAL A 26 -6.48 44.86 31.33
C VAL A 26 -6.93 44.03 32.53
N MET A 27 -7.17 44.73 33.63
CA MET A 27 -7.87 44.22 34.79
C MET A 27 -9.33 44.08 34.35
N ALA A 28 -9.82 42.84 34.27
CA ALA A 28 -11.24 42.55 34.13
C ALA A 28 -11.97 43.11 35.37
N LEU A 29 -12.40 44.36 35.25
CA LEU A 29 -13.23 45.02 36.25
C LEU A 29 -14.65 44.51 36.03
N LEU A 30 -15.05 43.55 36.86
CA LEU A 30 -16.45 43.23 37.14
C LEU A 30 -17.13 44.50 37.68
N LEU A 31 -17.55 45.38 36.77
CA LEU A 31 -18.49 46.46 37.07
C LEU A 31 -19.85 45.82 37.24
N ALA A 32 -20.13 45.40 38.48
CA ALA A 32 -21.49 45.41 38.99
C ALA A 32 -21.97 46.87 38.97
N ALA A 33 -22.54 47.27 37.84
CA ALA A 33 -23.34 48.48 37.76
C ALA A 33 -24.57 48.23 38.65
N CYS A 34 -24.51 48.73 39.90
CA CYS A 34 -25.71 49.12 40.60
C CYS A 34 -26.37 50.18 39.73
N SER A 35 -27.38 49.76 38.95
CA SER A 35 -28.28 50.69 38.28
C SER A 35 -28.91 51.55 39.38
N GLY A 36 -28.63 52.86 39.30
CA GLY A 36 -29.34 53.84 40.10
C GLY A 36 -30.83 53.69 39.85
N GLY A 37 -31.58 53.59 40.95
CA GLY A 37 -33.04 53.58 40.95
C GLY A 37 -33.59 54.88 40.39
N GLY A 38 -33.76 54.93 39.07
CA GLY A 38 -34.74 55.78 38.41
C GLY A 38 -36.05 55.01 38.38
N GLY A 39 -37.08 55.51 39.04
CA GLY A 39 -38.39 54.88 39.14
C GLY A 39 -38.97 54.57 37.75
N GLY A 40 -38.81 53.32 37.31
CA GLY A 40 -39.50 52.80 36.14
C GLY A 40 -40.94 52.54 36.54
N GLY A 41 -41.87 53.29 35.95
CA GLY A 41 -43.28 52.92 35.98
C GLY A 41 -43.36 51.45 35.59
N GLY A 42 -43.97 50.63 36.44
CA GLY A 42 -44.15 49.20 36.18
C GLY A 42 -44.84 49.09 34.83
N GLY A 43 -44.06 48.72 33.81
CA GLY A 43 -44.61 48.43 32.50
C GLY A 43 -45.59 47.30 32.69
N ASP A 44 -46.80 47.45 32.17
CA ASP A 44 -47.81 46.42 32.30
C ASP A 44 -47.23 45.10 31.78
N ALA A 45 -47.35 44.02 32.56
CA ALA A 45 -46.85 42.69 32.20
C ALA A 45 -47.77 42.03 31.16
N ILE A 46 -47.86 42.68 29.99
CA ILE A 46 -48.75 42.37 28.88
C ILE A 46 -47.96 42.32 27.56
N VAL A 47 -48.47 41.55 26.60
CA VAL A 47 -48.09 41.69 25.19
C VAL A 47 -48.82 42.90 24.63
N VAL A 48 -48.11 43.78 23.94
CA VAL A 48 -48.64 44.99 23.30
C VAL A 48 -49.03 44.67 21.86
N SER A 49 -48.13 44.04 21.09
CA SER A 49 -48.38 43.60 19.72
C SER A 49 -47.57 42.35 19.37
N ILE A 50 -48.08 41.60 18.39
CA ILE A 50 -47.34 40.57 17.66
C ILE A 50 -47.31 41.01 16.20
N GLU A 51 -46.12 41.14 15.64
CA GLU A 51 -45.84 41.70 14.33
C GLU A 51 -44.97 40.74 13.53
N VAL A 52 -45.14 40.74 12.21
CA VAL A 52 -44.36 39.92 11.29
C VAL A 52 -43.77 40.81 10.21
N THR A 53 -42.47 40.66 9.96
CA THR A 53 -41.76 41.38 8.89
C THR A 53 -42.44 41.11 7.54
N GLY A 54 -42.70 42.16 6.77
CA GLY A 54 -43.37 42.09 5.46
C GLY A 54 -44.90 41.95 5.52
N ALA A 55 -45.46 41.44 6.62
CA ALA A 55 -46.89 41.10 6.72
C ALA A 55 -47.70 41.98 7.69
N GLY A 56 -47.03 42.74 8.56
CA GLY A 56 -47.66 43.67 9.50
C GLY A 56 -48.07 43.03 10.83
N SER A 57 -49.05 43.63 11.53
CA SER A 57 -49.49 43.16 12.85
C SER A 57 -50.40 41.92 12.74
N LEU A 58 -50.00 40.82 13.38
CA LEU A 58 -50.85 39.64 13.57
C LEU A 58 -51.86 39.83 14.71
N TRP A 59 -51.49 40.60 15.72
CA TRP A 59 -52.29 40.82 16.92
C TRP A 59 -51.95 42.17 17.58
N SER A 60 -52.97 42.89 18.04
CA SER A 60 -52.83 44.05 18.92
C SER A 60 -54.01 44.15 19.89
N GLY A 61 -53.72 44.35 21.19
CA GLY A 61 -54.70 44.69 22.22
C GLY A 61 -55.40 43.52 22.96
N VAL A 62 -55.91 43.80 24.16
CA VAL A 62 -56.62 42.85 25.04
C VAL A 62 -58.05 42.59 24.55
N ASN A 63 -58.39 41.33 24.22
CA ASN A 63 -59.71 40.79 23.83
C ASN A 63 -60.05 40.66 22.32
N ALA A 64 -59.08 40.48 21.43
CA ALA A 64 -59.40 40.02 20.08
C ALA A 64 -59.65 38.49 20.08
N THR A 65 -60.89 38.05 19.81
CA THR A 65 -61.14 36.68 19.30
C THR A 65 -60.24 36.43 18.09
N PRO A 66 -59.62 35.24 17.92
CA PRO A 66 -58.66 35.01 16.83
C PRO A 66 -59.33 35.34 15.49
N PRO A 67 -58.90 36.40 14.77
CA PRO A 67 -59.34 36.58 13.40
C PRO A 67 -58.85 35.38 12.59
N GLY A 68 -59.69 34.80 11.72
CA GLY A 68 -59.28 33.64 10.91
C GLY A 68 -58.03 33.98 10.11
N CYS A 69 -57.02 33.11 10.10
CA CYS A 69 -55.62 33.34 9.72
C CYS A 69 -55.42 33.79 8.25
N PRO A 70 -55.56 35.08 7.89
CA PRO A 70 -55.67 35.50 6.50
C PRO A 70 -54.33 35.97 5.94
N ILE A 71 -53.32 36.13 6.80
CA ILE A 71 -52.04 36.73 6.49
C ILE A 71 -51.10 35.61 6.04
N VAL A 72 -50.55 35.79 4.84
CA VAL A 72 -49.51 34.93 4.29
C VAL A 72 -48.16 35.50 4.71
N VAL A 73 -47.28 34.63 5.23
CA VAL A 73 -45.99 34.99 5.83
C VAL A 73 -44.88 34.21 5.13
N ASP A 74 -43.78 34.89 4.83
CA ASP A 74 -42.59 34.25 4.26
C ASP A 74 -41.93 33.29 5.25
N LEU A 75 -41.27 32.24 4.76
CA LEU A 75 -40.73 31.15 5.58
C LEU A 75 -39.59 31.60 6.51
N ASN A 76 -38.92 32.69 6.18
CA ASN A 76 -37.86 33.32 6.98
C ASN A 76 -38.32 34.63 7.66
N ALA A 77 -39.62 34.94 7.65
CA ALA A 77 -40.10 36.19 8.23
C ALA A 77 -39.90 36.21 9.75
N LEU A 78 -39.36 37.32 10.25
CA LEU A 78 -39.17 37.52 11.69
C LEU A 78 -40.52 37.78 12.37
N ILE A 79 -40.76 37.14 13.50
CA ILE A 79 -41.96 37.34 14.32
C ILE A 79 -41.57 38.14 15.57
N THR A 80 -41.96 39.41 15.61
CA THR A 80 -41.66 40.33 16.70
C THR A 80 -42.82 40.38 17.69
N PHE A 81 -42.50 40.21 18.97
CA PHE A 81 -43.39 40.39 20.11
C PHE A 81 -42.97 41.66 20.84
N VAL A 82 -43.87 42.64 20.95
CA VAL A 82 -43.62 43.88 21.69
C VAL A 82 -44.32 43.77 23.04
N PHE A 83 -43.61 44.04 24.13
CA PHE A 83 -44.11 43.93 25.50
C PHE A 83 -44.21 45.28 26.21
N GLY A 84 -45.06 45.37 27.24
CA GLY A 84 -45.27 46.60 28.01
C GLY A 84 -44.08 47.03 28.88
N GLY A 85 -43.08 46.16 29.06
CA GLY A 85 -41.89 46.36 29.89
C GLY A 85 -40.69 45.51 29.44
N PRO A 86 -39.52 45.65 30.09
CA PRO A 86 -38.31 44.91 29.73
C PRO A 86 -38.50 43.40 29.94
N VAL A 87 -38.10 42.60 28.96
CA VAL A 87 -38.22 41.14 28.99
C VAL A 87 -36.99 40.50 29.60
N ASP A 88 -37.20 39.54 30.50
CA ASP A 88 -36.13 38.66 30.97
C ASP A 88 -35.86 37.55 29.94
N ALA A 89 -34.68 37.59 29.32
CA ALA A 89 -34.27 36.60 28.33
C ALA A 89 -34.26 35.16 28.87
N ALA A 90 -34.02 34.97 30.17
CA ALA A 90 -34.03 33.64 30.78
C ALA A 90 -35.44 33.04 30.88
N SER A 91 -36.48 33.86 30.70
CA SER A 91 -37.88 33.41 30.71
C SER A 91 -38.38 32.96 29.32
N LEU A 92 -37.58 33.12 28.27
CA LEU A 92 -37.94 32.75 26.89
C LEU A 92 -37.66 31.27 26.60
N PRO A 93 -38.27 30.68 25.54
CA PRO A 93 -37.90 29.35 25.10
C PRO A 93 -36.40 29.24 24.78
N GLY A 94 -35.81 28.08 25.04
CA GLY A 94 -34.45 27.78 24.63
C GLY A 94 -34.31 27.71 23.10
N LEU A 95 -33.07 27.55 22.62
CA LEU A 95 -32.80 27.35 21.19
C LEU A 95 -33.51 26.10 20.66
N GLY A 96 -34.05 26.18 19.43
CA GLY A 96 -34.71 25.07 18.76
C GLY A 96 -36.23 25.22 18.72
N ALA A 97 -36.96 24.29 19.33
CA ALA A 97 -38.42 24.25 19.26
C ALA A 97 -39.07 25.43 20.00
N ALA A 98 -39.89 26.21 19.30
CA ALA A 98 -40.66 27.33 19.83
C ALA A 98 -41.82 26.85 20.73
N THR A 99 -41.47 26.36 21.92
CA THR A 99 -42.39 25.82 22.93
C THR A 99 -42.06 26.37 24.32
N GLY A 100 -43.09 26.61 25.14
CA GLY A 100 -42.93 27.12 26.51
C GLY A 100 -43.63 28.46 26.70
N SER A 101 -42.87 29.51 27.01
CA SER A 101 -43.39 30.86 27.28
C SER A 101 -43.81 31.64 26.04
N ILE A 102 -43.38 31.19 24.86
CA ILE A 102 -43.92 31.56 23.55
C ILE A 102 -44.02 30.27 22.74
N ASN A 103 -45.21 29.94 22.25
CA ASN A 103 -45.45 28.76 21.43
C ASN A 103 -45.76 29.19 20.00
N ILE A 104 -45.05 28.63 19.03
CA ILE A 104 -45.31 28.85 17.60
C ILE A 104 -45.45 27.46 17.00
N THR A 105 -46.67 27.04 16.69
CA THR A 105 -46.98 25.62 16.41
C THR A 105 -47.92 25.47 15.22
N ARG A 106 -47.80 24.36 14.48
CA ARG A 106 -48.73 23.94 13.43
C ARG A 106 -49.35 22.59 13.76
N GLU A 107 -50.47 22.27 13.14
CA GLU A 107 -51.10 20.94 13.23
C GLU A 107 -50.78 20.13 11.96
N VAL A 108 -50.12 18.99 12.12
CA VAL A 108 -49.83 18.06 11.02
C VAL A 108 -50.36 16.68 11.40
N ALA A 109 -51.37 16.20 10.66
CA ALA A 109 -52.00 14.90 10.91
C ALA A 109 -52.48 14.70 12.36
N GLY A 110 -52.94 15.77 13.03
CA GLY A 110 -53.40 15.76 14.42
C GLY A 110 -52.29 15.79 15.48
N MET A 111 -51.05 16.08 15.08
CA MET A 111 -49.94 16.36 15.98
C MET A 111 -49.56 17.84 15.92
N THR A 112 -49.41 18.45 17.10
CA THR A 112 -48.86 19.79 17.26
C THR A 112 -47.34 19.77 17.06
N VAL A 113 -46.85 20.39 15.99
CA VAL A 113 -45.43 20.47 15.65
C VAL A 113 -44.96 21.91 15.87
N PRO A 114 -43.95 22.16 16.72
CA PRO A 114 -43.42 23.51 16.93
C PRO A 114 -42.54 23.97 15.77
N ALA A 115 -42.59 25.28 15.48
CA ALA A 115 -41.60 25.94 14.65
C ALA A 115 -40.21 25.82 15.29
N THR A 116 -39.17 25.79 14.47
CA THR A 116 -37.78 25.74 14.94
C THR A 116 -37.09 27.08 14.66
N GLY A 117 -36.34 27.60 15.63
CA GLY A 117 -35.69 28.89 15.51
C GLY A 117 -35.05 29.36 16.80
N ALA A 118 -34.80 30.66 16.90
CA ALA A 118 -34.22 31.31 18.07
C ALA A 118 -35.02 32.54 18.49
N PHE A 119 -35.05 32.81 19.80
CA PHE A 119 -35.65 34.03 20.36
C PHE A 119 -34.56 35.00 20.79
N LEU A 120 -34.66 36.25 20.35
CA LEU A 120 -33.72 37.32 20.66
C LEU A 120 -34.44 38.44 21.41
N VAL A 121 -33.80 39.01 22.43
CA VAL A 121 -34.32 40.19 23.14
C VAL A 121 -33.65 41.43 22.60
N GLU A 122 -34.45 42.35 22.06
CA GLU A 122 -34.02 43.61 21.46
C GLU A 122 -34.67 44.81 22.16
N ASP A 123 -34.06 45.97 21.96
CA ASP A 123 -34.69 47.25 22.30
C ASP A 123 -35.79 47.59 21.28
N ASP A 124 -36.88 48.15 21.78
CA ASP A 124 -37.82 48.87 20.92
C ASP A 124 -37.17 50.16 20.44
N PRO A 125 -36.98 50.36 19.12
CA PRO A 125 -36.35 51.55 18.57
C PRO A 125 -37.17 52.83 18.82
N ALA A 126 -38.46 52.73 19.13
CA ALA A 126 -39.30 53.86 19.50
C ALA A 126 -39.02 54.38 20.93
N LEU A 127 -38.21 53.67 21.71
CA LEU A 127 -37.90 53.96 23.10
C LEU A 127 -36.38 54.14 23.32
N PRO A 128 -35.94 54.74 24.44
CA PRO A 128 -34.52 54.86 24.75
C PRO A 128 -33.80 53.49 24.78
N PRO A 129 -32.51 53.43 24.41
CA PRO A 129 -31.72 52.19 24.47
C PRO A 129 -31.71 51.56 25.87
N GLY A 130 -31.63 50.23 25.92
CA GLY A 130 -31.69 49.40 27.12
C GLY A 130 -33.09 49.03 27.61
N ASN A 131 -34.14 49.31 26.83
CA ASN A 131 -35.52 49.04 27.21
C ASN A 131 -35.92 47.55 27.09
N ARG A 132 -35.26 46.77 26.23
CA ARG A 132 -35.42 45.30 26.08
C ARG A 132 -36.87 44.84 25.93
N ARG A 133 -37.71 45.62 25.25
CA ARG A 133 -39.17 45.36 25.15
C ARG A 133 -39.58 44.50 23.95
N ARG A 134 -38.66 44.22 23.03
CA ARG A 134 -38.93 43.39 21.86
C ARG A 134 -38.35 42.00 22.05
N VAL A 135 -39.13 40.99 21.73
CA VAL A 135 -38.63 39.63 21.51
C VAL A 135 -38.81 39.31 20.05
N VAL A 136 -37.78 38.87 19.36
CA VAL A 136 -37.83 38.51 17.94
C VAL A 136 -37.60 37.02 17.82
N PHE A 137 -38.58 36.30 17.28
CA PHE A 137 -38.39 34.93 16.83
C PHE A 137 -37.82 34.97 15.41
N VAL A 138 -36.65 34.36 15.26
CA VAL A 138 -35.94 34.14 14.00
C VAL A 138 -36.17 32.68 13.62
N PRO A 139 -37.00 32.37 12.61
CA PRO A 139 -37.12 31.01 12.09
C PRO A 139 -35.75 30.50 11.65
N ALA A 140 -35.45 29.23 11.93
CA ALA A 140 -34.28 28.60 11.34
C ALA A 140 -34.43 28.56 9.80
N GLY A 141 -33.37 28.97 9.10
CA GLY A 141 -33.38 29.02 7.64
C GLY A 141 -33.59 27.62 7.02
N PRO A 142 -34.24 27.51 5.85
CA PRO A 142 -34.43 26.24 5.16
C PRO A 142 -33.10 25.54 4.91
N THR A 143 -33.09 24.22 5.10
CA THR A 143 -31.88 23.41 4.92
C THR A 143 -31.62 23.02 3.47
N SER A 144 -32.60 23.22 2.57
CA SER A 144 -32.52 22.86 1.14
C SER A 144 -33.38 23.78 0.25
N THR A 145 -32.99 23.96 -1.02
CA THR A 145 -33.71 24.80 -1.99
C THR A 145 -34.96 24.17 -2.58
N MET A 146 -35.03 22.84 -2.77
CA MET A 146 -36.17 22.21 -3.44
C MET A 146 -36.38 20.73 -3.06
N PRO A 147 -37.61 20.34 -2.62
CA PRO A 147 -38.63 21.25 -2.11
C PRO A 147 -38.05 22.03 -0.92
N LEU A 148 -38.44 23.29 -0.73
CA LEU A 148 -38.13 24.05 0.49
C LEU A 148 -38.68 23.26 1.69
N GLN A 149 -37.85 22.38 2.27
CA GLN A 149 -38.20 21.65 3.48
C GLN A 149 -37.93 22.60 4.64
N GLY A 150 -38.96 22.80 5.48
CA GLY A 150 -38.97 23.84 6.50
C GLY A 150 -37.80 23.70 7.46
N GLY A 151 -36.88 24.66 7.43
CA GLY A 151 -35.82 24.74 8.43
C GLY A 151 -36.32 25.26 9.78
N GLY A 152 -37.42 26.02 9.76
CA GLY A 152 -38.02 26.63 10.94
C GLY A 152 -39.52 26.82 10.82
N LEU A 153 -39.98 27.41 9.71
CA LEU A 153 -41.38 27.45 9.30
C LEU A 153 -41.57 26.61 8.03
N ASP A 154 -42.56 25.74 8.05
CA ASP A 154 -42.89 24.86 6.94
C ASP A 154 -43.80 25.52 5.93
N ALA A 155 -43.59 25.25 4.65
CA ALA A 155 -44.35 25.80 3.53
C ALA A 155 -45.85 25.41 3.53
N GLY A 156 -46.70 26.40 3.23
CA GLY A 156 -48.14 26.23 3.04
C GLY A 156 -48.89 25.76 4.29
N GLN A 157 -48.39 26.07 5.49
CA GLN A 157 -48.94 25.62 6.77
C GLN A 157 -49.55 26.77 7.56
N VAL A 158 -50.55 26.46 8.39
CA VAL A 158 -51.10 27.41 9.35
C VAL A 158 -50.37 27.25 10.69
N TYR A 159 -49.73 28.32 11.15
CA TYR A 159 -49.13 28.39 12.48
C TYR A 159 -50.00 29.19 13.43
N THR A 160 -50.13 28.67 14.65
CA THR A 160 -50.72 29.33 15.81
C THR A 160 -49.60 29.82 16.71
N VAL A 161 -49.64 31.12 17.02
CA VAL A 161 -48.78 31.77 18.00
C VAL A 161 -49.55 31.92 19.30
N PHE A 162 -49.03 31.35 20.38
CA PHE A 162 -49.63 31.42 21.71
C PHE A 162 -48.62 31.83 22.76
N VAL A 163 -48.88 32.97 23.40
CA VAL A 163 -48.13 33.48 24.56
C VAL A 163 -49.03 33.30 25.79
N PRO A 164 -48.76 32.32 26.68
CA PRO A 164 -49.61 32.02 27.83
C PRO A 164 -49.46 33.04 28.97
N ALA A 165 -50.60 33.47 29.54
CA ALA A 165 -50.60 34.14 30.83
C ALA A 165 -50.19 33.18 31.96
N VAL A 166 -49.73 33.75 33.07
CA VAL A 166 -49.52 33.02 34.31
C VAL A 166 -50.79 32.25 34.70
N GLY A 167 -50.63 30.96 35.01
CA GLY A 167 -51.74 30.07 35.40
C GLY A 167 -52.46 29.35 34.26
N VAL A 168 -52.14 29.62 32.98
CA VAL A 168 -52.76 28.97 31.80
C VAL A 168 -52.01 27.71 31.34
N GLY A 169 -51.30 27.03 32.26
CA GLY A 169 -50.61 25.76 31.98
C GLY A 169 -49.39 25.91 31.07
N GLY A 170 -48.24 26.28 31.62
CA GLY A 170 -46.98 26.43 30.91
C GLY A 170 -46.03 27.41 31.59
N ALA A 171 -44.83 27.59 31.02
CA ALA A 171 -43.95 28.71 31.37
C ALA A 171 -44.56 30.02 30.84
N SER A 172 -44.29 31.16 31.48
CA SER A 172 -44.77 32.48 31.05
C SER A 172 -43.60 33.44 30.92
N VAL A 173 -43.66 34.37 29.96
CA VAL A 173 -42.64 35.43 29.82
C VAL A 173 -42.64 36.31 31.07
N THR A 174 -41.46 36.66 31.58
CA THR A 174 -41.29 37.58 32.70
C THR A 174 -40.98 38.98 32.16
N ILE A 175 -41.82 39.95 32.52
CA ILE A 175 -41.81 41.33 32.02
C ILE A 175 -41.68 42.27 33.22
N GLY A 176 -40.62 43.07 33.28
CA GLY A 176 -40.36 43.95 34.43
C GLY A 176 -40.24 43.21 35.76
N GLY A 177 -39.81 41.94 35.73
CA GLY A 177 -39.71 41.06 36.91
C GLY A 177 -41.03 40.38 37.32
N VAL A 178 -42.12 40.57 36.58
CA VAL A 178 -43.43 39.96 36.87
C VAL A 178 -43.83 39.00 35.73
N PRO A 179 -44.34 37.80 36.03
CA PRO A 179 -44.91 36.90 35.02
C PRO A 179 -46.04 37.56 34.22
N MET A 180 -46.12 37.25 32.93
CA MET A 180 -47.15 37.79 32.03
C MET A 180 -48.57 37.55 32.55
N GLN A 181 -49.41 38.59 32.54
CA GLN A 181 -50.74 38.58 33.16
C GLN A 181 -51.90 38.34 32.17
N THR A 182 -51.67 38.52 30.87
CA THR A 182 -52.68 38.38 29.81
C THR A 182 -52.17 37.45 28.74
N SER A 183 -53.03 36.58 28.18
CA SER A 183 -52.62 35.68 27.10
C SER A 183 -52.78 36.36 25.75
N ALA A 184 -51.91 36.04 24.79
CA ALA A 184 -52.04 36.47 23.40
C ALA A 184 -52.13 35.23 22.49
N ILE A 185 -53.12 35.21 21.60
CA ILE A 185 -53.29 34.17 20.58
C ILE A 185 -53.38 34.86 19.23
N ALA A 186 -52.52 34.45 18.30
CA ALA A 186 -52.55 34.88 16.91
C ALA A 186 -52.33 33.68 15.99
N CYS A 187 -52.58 33.83 14.70
CA CYS A 187 -52.22 32.83 13.72
C CYS A 187 -51.89 33.45 12.37
N PHE A 188 -51.11 32.73 11.58
CA PHE A 188 -50.73 33.11 10.23
C PHE A 188 -50.60 31.86 9.36
N THR A 189 -50.66 32.04 8.04
CA THR A 189 -50.39 30.99 7.07
C THR A 189 -49.02 31.27 6.45
N THR A 190 -48.15 30.27 6.34
CA THR A 190 -46.91 30.44 5.58
C THR A 190 -47.19 30.37 4.09
N CYS A 191 -46.41 31.09 3.30
CA CYS A 191 -46.46 31.01 1.86
C CYS A 191 -46.22 29.55 1.38
N ASP A 192 -46.74 29.21 0.20
CA ASP A 192 -46.52 27.92 -0.45
C ASP A 192 -45.65 28.14 -1.70
N PRO A 193 -44.38 27.68 -1.74
CA PRO A 193 -43.48 27.89 -2.86
C PRO A 193 -43.89 27.06 -4.09
N THR A 194 -44.83 26.11 -3.94
CA THR A 194 -45.42 25.40 -5.08
C THR A 194 -46.51 26.22 -5.78
N ALA A 195 -46.99 27.30 -5.17
CA ALA A 195 -47.92 28.22 -5.80
C ALA A 195 -47.21 29.01 -6.92
N PRO A 196 -47.77 29.09 -8.14
CA PRO A 196 -47.14 29.80 -9.25
C PRO A 196 -46.84 31.27 -8.90
N GLY A 197 -45.55 31.64 -8.94
CA GLY A 197 -45.10 33.02 -8.72
C GLY A 197 -44.99 33.46 -7.26
N ALA A 198 -45.09 32.54 -6.28
CA ALA A 198 -44.84 32.86 -4.88
C ALA A 198 -43.32 32.95 -4.61
N THR A 199 -42.83 34.15 -4.28
CA THR A 199 -41.55 34.34 -3.58
C THR A 199 -41.81 34.09 -2.10
N CYS A 200 -41.31 32.97 -1.59
CA CYS A 200 -41.68 32.47 -0.28
C CYS A 200 -40.73 32.89 0.85
N LEU A 201 -39.76 33.71 0.51
CA LEU A 201 -38.65 34.11 1.35
C LEU A 201 -38.50 35.61 1.20
N ALA A 202 -38.50 36.31 2.32
CA ALA A 202 -38.24 37.72 2.35
C ALA A 202 -36.74 37.94 2.15
N GLU A 203 -36.36 38.71 1.14
CA GLU A 203 -35.01 39.25 1.03
C GLU A 203 -34.78 40.20 2.21
N SER A 204 -33.77 39.89 3.03
CA SER A 204 -33.37 40.76 4.13
C SER A 204 -32.61 41.97 3.61
N PHE A 205 -31.93 41.81 2.48
CA PHE A 205 -31.19 42.84 1.76
C PHE A 205 -31.52 42.76 0.27
N PRO A 206 -31.89 43.87 -0.39
CA PRO A 206 -32.10 43.85 -1.84
C PRO A 206 -30.79 43.58 -2.59
N GLY A 207 -30.78 42.55 -3.45
CA GLY A 207 -29.64 42.16 -4.28
C GLY A 207 -28.80 41.03 -3.67
N PRO A 208 -27.67 40.65 -4.33
CA PRO A 208 -27.00 39.39 -4.05
C PRO A 208 -26.39 39.33 -2.65
N PRO A 209 -26.29 38.13 -2.05
CA PRO A 209 -25.70 37.96 -0.74
C PRO A 209 -24.23 38.38 -0.79
N PHE A 210 -23.79 39.13 0.20
CA PHE A 210 -22.42 39.61 0.23
C PHE A 210 -21.73 39.33 1.56
N MET A 211 -20.41 39.17 1.49
CA MET A 211 -19.59 38.96 2.68
C MET A 211 -19.47 40.26 3.48
N THR A 212 -20.04 40.27 4.69
CA THR A 212 -20.07 41.43 5.60
C THR A 212 -18.76 41.57 6.37
N ALA A 213 -18.14 40.45 6.77
CA ALA A 213 -16.87 40.43 7.50
C ALA A 213 -16.14 39.10 7.34
N THR A 214 -14.84 39.10 7.64
CA THR A 214 -14.04 37.88 7.79
C THR A 214 -13.20 37.93 9.06
N VAL A 215 -12.84 36.75 9.57
CA VAL A 215 -11.84 36.58 10.63
C VAL A 215 -10.86 35.49 10.17
N PRO A 216 -9.58 35.79 9.88
CA PRO A 216 -8.95 37.11 9.98
C PRO A 216 -9.56 38.15 9.03
N ALA A 217 -9.40 39.43 9.36
CA ALA A 217 -9.90 40.51 8.52
C ALA A 217 -9.21 40.52 7.14
N SER A 218 -10.01 40.59 6.08
CA SER A 218 -9.53 40.53 4.69
C SER A 218 -10.00 41.73 3.88
N SER A 219 -9.17 42.16 2.92
CA SER A 219 -9.43 43.28 2.01
C SER A 219 -8.65 43.15 0.70
N ASP A 220 -8.91 44.04 -0.26
CA ASP A 220 -8.06 44.23 -1.43
C ASP A 220 -7.67 45.73 -1.56
N PRO A 221 -6.38 46.09 -1.43
CA PRO A 221 -5.23 45.20 -1.17
C PRO A 221 -5.30 44.54 0.23
N PRO A 222 -4.57 43.44 0.47
CA PRO A 222 -4.55 42.78 1.78
C PRO A 222 -4.14 43.75 2.90
N LEU A 223 -4.71 43.56 4.09
CA LEU A 223 -4.33 44.29 5.30
C LEU A 223 -2.90 43.96 5.75
N ALA A 224 -2.44 44.63 6.81
CA ALA A 224 -1.14 44.32 7.42
C ALA A 224 -1.04 42.82 7.74
N PRO A 225 0.09 42.16 7.43
CA PRO A 225 0.22 40.73 7.66
C PRO A 225 0.01 40.36 9.13
N ILE A 226 -0.65 39.23 9.36
CA ILE A 226 -0.95 38.70 10.70
C ILE A 226 -0.07 37.49 11.00
N ASP A 227 0.25 37.26 12.27
CA ASP A 227 0.98 36.07 12.66
C ASP A 227 0.10 34.82 12.43
N PRO A 228 0.52 33.85 11.59
CA PRO A 228 -0.29 32.65 11.31
C PRO A 228 -0.64 31.89 12.58
N ALA A 229 0.23 31.88 13.60
CA ALA A 229 -0.02 31.23 14.88
C ALA A 229 -1.16 31.88 15.69
N THR A 230 -1.57 33.11 15.34
CA THR A 230 -2.70 33.79 15.98
C THR A 230 -4.06 33.46 15.35
N ILE A 231 -4.07 32.74 14.23
CA ILE A 231 -5.29 32.30 13.56
C ILE A 231 -5.84 31.09 14.32
N ALA A 232 -6.84 31.35 15.15
CA ALA A 232 -7.42 30.33 16.02
C ALA A 232 -7.88 29.09 15.22
N ALA A 233 -7.35 27.93 15.61
CA ALA A 233 -7.66 26.64 14.98
C ALA A 233 -7.50 26.64 13.44
N ASN A 234 -6.57 27.43 12.90
CA ASN A 234 -6.33 27.55 11.45
C ASN A 234 -7.61 27.86 10.65
N THR A 235 -8.54 28.58 11.28
CA THR A 235 -9.88 28.82 10.74
C THR A 235 -10.00 30.22 10.14
N VAL A 236 -10.46 30.28 8.89
CA VAL A 236 -10.87 31.52 8.21
C VAL A 236 -12.40 31.57 8.18
N THR A 237 -12.98 32.42 9.01
CA THR A 237 -14.42 32.63 9.11
C THR A 237 -14.89 33.73 8.16
N SER A 238 -16.04 33.52 7.53
CA SER A 238 -16.71 34.45 6.63
C SER A 238 -18.17 34.62 7.05
N PHE A 239 -18.62 35.87 7.17
CA PHE A 239 -20.01 36.21 7.50
C PHE A 239 -20.68 36.81 6.28
N PHE A 240 -21.91 36.39 5.99
CA PHE A 240 -22.72 36.87 4.86
C PHE A 240 -23.90 37.71 5.33
N SER A 241 -24.38 38.60 4.45
CA SER A 241 -25.49 39.52 4.73
C SER A 241 -26.82 38.80 4.98
N GLU A 242 -27.01 37.63 4.36
CA GLU A 242 -28.25 36.88 4.38
C GLU A 242 -28.00 35.35 4.35
N PRO A 243 -29.05 34.52 4.51
CA PRO A 243 -28.91 33.07 4.49
C PRO A 243 -28.53 32.53 3.10
N LEU A 244 -27.56 31.64 3.06
CA LEU A 244 -27.09 30.94 1.88
C LEU A 244 -27.61 29.50 1.84
N VAL A 245 -27.73 28.94 0.64
CA VAL A 245 -28.11 27.54 0.43
C VAL A 245 -26.97 26.61 0.84
N PRO A 246 -27.12 25.75 1.89
CA PRO A 246 -26.06 24.87 2.35
C PRO A 246 -25.49 23.97 1.26
N GLU A 247 -26.33 23.43 0.36
CA GLU A 247 -25.90 22.52 -0.70
C GLU A 247 -25.08 23.19 -1.80
N SER A 248 -25.12 24.52 -1.89
CA SER A 248 -24.27 25.28 -2.81
C SER A 248 -22.85 25.49 -2.28
N ILE A 249 -22.61 25.16 -1.00
CA ILE A 249 -21.34 25.39 -0.30
C ILE A 249 -20.55 24.08 -0.24
N SER A 250 -19.36 24.10 -0.85
CA SER A 250 -18.44 22.96 -0.91
C SER A 250 -17.01 23.46 -1.01
N LEU A 251 -16.03 22.58 -0.82
CA LEU A 251 -14.61 22.92 -1.00
C LEU A 251 -14.26 23.33 -2.44
N THR A 252 -15.16 23.16 -3.42
CA THR A 252 -14.95 23.68 -4.78
C THR A 252 -15.53 25.07 -4.98
N THR A 253 -16.59 25.42 -4.25
CA THR A 253 -17.30 26.71 -4.38
C THR A 253 -16.86 27.74 -3.33
N VAL A 254 -16.35 27.29 -2.18
CA VAL A 254 -15.71 28.13 -1.16
C VAL A 254 -14.30 27.61 -0.92
N ARG A 255 -13.29 28.39 -1.32
CA ARG A 255 -11.89 27.98 -1.34
C ARG A 255 -10.99 29.00 -0.64
N LEU A 256 -9.98 28.50 0.04
CA LEU A 256 -8.83 29.28 0.47
C LEU A 256 -7.65 28.95 -0.45
N VAL A 257 -7.13 29.94 -1.16
CA VAL A 257 -6.07 29.75 -2.18
C VAL A 257 -4.83 30.53 -1.79
N ASN A 258 -3.67 29.88 -1.81
CA ASN A 258 -2.39 30.59 -1.71
C ASN A 258 -2.13 31.32 -3.04
N VAL A 259 -2.02 32.65 -3.00
CA VAL A 259 -1.92 33.49 -4.20
C VAL A 259 -0.61 33.24 -4.97
N THR A 260 0.47 32.87 -4.29
CA THR A 260 1.78 32.64 -4.90
C THR A 260 1.80 31.33 -5.68
N SER A 261 1.35 30.24 -5.06
CA SER A 261 1.36 28.90 -5.68
C SER A 261 0.12 28.60 -6.52
N ALA A 262 -0.93 29.41 -6.38
CA ALA A 262 -2.29 29.13 -6.88
C ALA A 262 -2.91 27.82 -6.37
N ALA A 263 -2.28 27.16 -5.39
CA ALA A 263 -2.77 25.93 -4.79
C ALA A 263 -3.89 26.25 -3.78
N GLN A 264 -4.91 25.40 -3.76
CA GLN A 264 -5.91 25.41 -2.69
C GLN A 264 -5.28 24.88 -1.41
N VAL A 265 -5.45 25.61 -0.30
CA VAL A 265 -5.01 25.18 1.03
C VAL A 265 -5.89 23.99 1.46
N PRO A 266 -5.36 22.80 1.76
CA PRO A 266 -6.17 21.67 2.21
C PRO A 266 -6.96 22.01 3.48
N GLY A 267 -8.23 21.61 3.54
CA GLY A 267 -9.12 21.99 4.65
C GLY A 267 -10.52 21.38 4.59
N ALA A 268 -11.38 21.80 5.51
CA ALA A 268 -12.80 21.44 5.61
C ALA A 268 -13.67 22.68 5.81
N LEU A 269 -14.98 22.56 5.53
CA LEU A 269 -15.96 23.63 5.74
C LEU A 269 -16.92 23.30 6.88
N ALA A 270 -17.22 24.28 7.72
CA ALA A 270 -18.36 24.26 8.63
C ALA A 270 -19.31 25.43 8.31
N VAL A 271 -20.59 25.12 8.11
CA VAL A 271 -21.61 26.10 7.70
C VAL A 271 -22.64 26.27 8.82
N PHE A 272 -22.87 27.51 9.23
CA PHE A 272 -23.84 27.88 10.24
C PHE A 272 -24.87 28.81 9.62
N GLN A 273 -26.14 28.44 9.73
CA GLN A 273 -27.26 29.19 9.13
C GLN A 273 -27.81 30.26 10.06
N ALA A 274 -28.56 31.21 9.50
CA ALA A 274 -29.25 32.24 10.25
C ALA A 274 -30.13 31.65 11.36
N GLY A 275 -30.10 32.29 12.52
CA GLY A 275 -30.74 31.81 13.75
C GLY A 275 -29.86 30.92 14.62
N SER A 276 -28.69 30.48 14.14
CA SER A 276 -27.70 29.80 14.98
C SER A 276 -26.93 30.81 15.86
N PRO A 277 -26.43 30.38 17.05
CA PRO A 277 -25.56 31.21 17.88
C PRO A 277 -24.32 31.71 17.14
N GLU A 278 -23.79 30.92 16.21
CA GLU A 278 -22.55 31.20 15.48
C GLU A 278 -22.72 32.18 14.33
N ALA A 279 -23.83 32.11 13.59
CA ALA A 279 -24.09 32.97 12.43
C ALA A 279 -24.87 34.25 12.77
N GLY A 280 -25.59 34.25 13.89
CA GLY A 280 -26.45 35.37 14.28
C GLY A 280 -27.82 35.34 13.58
N PRO A 281 -28.61 36.43 13.70
CA PRO A 281 -30.03 36.41 13.34
C PRO A 281 -30.32 36.36 11.83
N THR A 282 -29.47 36.96 11.00
CA THR A 282 -29.86 37.30 9.63
C THR A 282 -28.98 36.69 8.55
N GLY A 283 -27.78 36.19 8.87
CA GLY A 283 -26.79 35.79 7.88
C GLY A 283 -26.32 34.34 7.99
N THR A 284 -25.54 33.90 7.02
CA THR A 284 -24.76 32.66 7.09
C THR A 284 -23.33 32.94 7.55
N ARG A 285 -22.78 32.04 8.36
CA ARG A 285 -21.35 31.98 8.68
C ARG A 285 -20.75 30.72 8.04
N ILE A 286 -19.61 30.89 7.37
CA ILE A 286 -18.82 29.79 6.80
C ILE A 286 -17.43 29.82 7.42
N ASP A 287 -17.01 28.72 8.04
CA ASP A 287 -15.67 28.52 8.57
C ASP A 287 -14.88 27.59 7.63
N TYR A 288 -13.79 28.10 7.06
CA TYR A 288 -12.78 27.30 6.34
C TYR A 288 -11.68 26.89 7.31
N VAL A 289 -11.59 25.61 7.65
CA VAL A 289 -10.64 25.08 8.63
C VAL A 289 -9.50 24.38 7.88
N ALA A 290 -8.31 24.99 7.83
CA ALA A 290 -7.16 24.36 7.19
C ALA A 290 -6.66 23.16 8.00
N THR A 291 -6.17 22.11 7.33
CA THR A 291 -5.68 20.88 7.97
C THR A 291 -4.38 21.09 8.75
N SER A 292 -3.64 22.14 8.43
CA SER A 292 -2.38 22.55 9.06
C SER A 292 -2.37 24.06 9.30
N GLU A 293 -1.37 24.53 10.04
CA GLU A 293 -1.10 25.97 10.17
C GLU A 293 -0.89 26.59 8.78
N LEU A 294 -1.40 27.81 8.59
CA LEU A 294 -1.24 28.52 7.32
C LEU A 294 0.20 28.98 7.16
N ASP A 295 0.77 28.78 5.97
CA ASP A 295 2.14 29.16 5.67
C ASP A 295 2.43 30.62 6.02
N ALA A 296 3.57 30.84 6.67
CA ALA A 296 4.05 32.16 7.03
C ALA A 296 4.53 32.94 5.80
N GLY A 297 4.36 34.26 5.81
CA GLY A 297 4.82 35.15 4.73
C GLY A 297 4.05 35.03 3.42
N GLN A 298 2.93 34.32 3.41
CA GLN A 298 2.10 34.10 2.22
C GLN A 298 0.90 35.05 2.19
N THR A 299 0.32 35.21 1.00
CA THR A 299 -0.98 35.89 0.83
C THR A 299 -2.00 34.86 0.40
N PHE A 300 -3.14 34.84 1.08
CA PHE A 300 -4.24 33.94 0.81
C PHE A 300 -5.45 34.71 0.28
N GLU A 301 -6.15 34.11 -0.66
CA GLU A 301 -7.43 34.58 -1.19
C GLU A 301 -8.54 33.68 -0.70
N LEU A 302 -9.59 34.30 -0.16
CA LEU A 302 -10.86 33.62 0.07
C LEU A 302 -11.74 33.78 -1.17
N VAL A 303 -11.89 32.69 -1.92
CA VAL A 303 -12.65 32.64 -3.17
C VAL A 303 -14.05 32.09 -2.89
N ILE A 304 -15.07 32.85 -3.27
CA ILE A 304 -16.47 32.43 -3.26
C ILE A 304 -16.95 32.38 -4.71
N ASP A 305 -17.38 31.21 -5.16
CA ASP A 305 -17.94 31.01 -6.48
C ASP A 305 -19.38 31.59 -6.55
N PRO A 306 -19.77 32.27 -7.63
CA PRO A 306 -21.13 32.81 -7.78
C PRO A 306 -22.25 31.76 -7.77
N THR A 307 -21.92 30.46 -7.85
CA THR A 307 -22.87 29.36 -7.66
C THR A 307 -23.24 29.12 -6.20
N VAL A 308 -22.47 29.69 -5.25
CA VAL A 308 -22.94 29.86 -3.87
C VAL A 308 -24.06 30.88 -3.92
N VAL A 309 -25.29 30.46 -3.65
CA VAL A 309 -26.47 31.31 -3.84
C VAL A 309 -27.21 31.53 -2.52
N ASP A 310 -27.92 32.65 -2.42
CA ASP A 310 -28.94 32.83 -1.40
C ASP A 310 -30.15 31.93 -1.66
N LEU A 311 -31.16 32.05 -0.80
CA LEU A 311 -32.38 31.27 -0.93
C LEU A 311 -33.28 31.70 -2.12
N ASN A 312 -33.02 32.84 -2.75
CA ASN A 312 -33.70 33.29 -3.98
C ASN A 312 -32.95 32.91 -5.26
N GLY A 313 -31.74 32.35 -5.15
CA GLY A 313 -30.91 31.93 -6.27
C GLY A 313 -29.95 33.00 -6.78
N GLU A 314 -29.79 34.12 -6.07
CA GLU A 314 -28.82 35.17 -6.38
C GLU A 314 -27.41 34.76 -5.89
N GLY A 315 -26.41 34.92 -6.75
CA GLY A 315 -25.04 34.47 -6.49
C GLY A 315 -24.28 35.37 -5.50
N ALA A 316 -23.58 34.74 -4.56
CA ALA A 316 -22.83 35.42 -3.52
C ALA A 316 -21.61 36.17 -4.05
N VAL A 317 -21.38 37.34 -3.46
CA VAL A 317 -20.28 38.23 -3.81
C VAL A 317 -19.42 38.55 -2.59
N ALA A 318 -18.15 38.87 -2.81
CA ALA A 318 -17.21 39.12 -1.71
C ALA A 318 -17.39 40.50 -1.04
N TYR A 319 -18.16 41.40 -1.65
CA TYR A 319 -18.35 42.78 -1.19
C TYR A 319 -19.77 43.26 -1.40
N ASP A 320 -20.23 44.12 -0.49
CA ASP A 320 -21.50 44.82 -0.61
C ASP A 320 -21.55 45.64 -1.93
N PRO A 321 -22.45 45.28 -2.87
CA PRO A 321 -22.62 46.00 -4.13
C PRO A 321 -22.98 47.48 -3.96
N ALA A 322 -23.67 47.84 -2.87
CA ALA A 322 -24.09 49.20 -2.58
C ALA A 322 -22.96 50.07 -2.01
N SER A 323 -21.96 49.46 -1.39
CA SER A 323 -20.83 50.16 -0.74
C SER A 323 -19.71 50.58 -1.69
N GLY A 324 -19.74 50.12 -2.96
CA GLY A 324 -18.67 50.40 -3.92
C GLY A 324 -17.36 49.70 -3.57
N GLY A 325 -17.42 48.38 -3.30
CA GLY A 325 -16.26 47.55 -2.99
C GLY A 325 -15.10 47.65 -4.01
N PRO A 326 -13.92 47.12 -3.68
CA PRO A 326 -12.75 47.17 -4.56
C PRO A 326 -13.08 46.55 -5.92
N ALA A 327 -12.53 47.15 -6.99
CA ALA A 327 -12.86 46.80 -8.37
C ALA A 327 -12.58 45.34 -8.74
N SER A 328 -11.74 44.65 -7.99
CA SER A 328 -11.40 43.24 -8.20
C SER A 328 -12.49 42.27 -7.73
N GLY A 329 -13.31 42.66 -6.74
CA GLY A 329 -14.23 41.74 -6.06
C GLY A 329 -13.54 40.62 -5.24
N ARG A 330 -12.25 40.74 -4.91
CA ARG A 330 -11.46 39.67 -4.25
C ARG A 330 -11.14 40.00 -2.80
N ARG A 331 -11.08 38.99 -1.91
CA ARG A 331 -10.77 39.15 -0.48
C ARG A 331 -9.43 38.50 -0.14
N PHE A 332 -8.45 39.29 0.31
CA PHE A 332 -7.12 38.79 0.68
C PHE A 332 -6.79 39.04 2.14
N PHE A 333 -6.01 38.14 2.73
CA PHE A 333 -5.21 38.41 3.92
C PHE A 333 -3.81 37.83 3.75
N SER A 334 -2.84 38.39 4.45
CA SER A 334 -1.44 37.95 4.39
C SER A 334 -0.95 37.52 5.77
N THR A 335 -0.04 36.56 5.82
CA THR A 335 0.61 36.12 7.05
C THR A 335 2.00 36.78 7.18
N THR A 336 2.45 37.06 8.40
CA THR A 336 3.81 37.58 8.63
C THR A 336 4.82 36.51 8.23
N ALA A 337 5.91 36.90 7.59
CA ALA A 337 7.03 35.99 7.37
C ALA A 337 7.63 35.58 8.72
N THR A 338 7.65 34.29 9.01
CA THR A 338 8.39 33.73 10.14
C THR A 338 9.83 33.55 9.71
N ALA A 339 10.78 33.89 10.57
CA ALA A 339 12.19 33.67 10.26
C ALA A 339 12.47 32.16 10.22
N PHE A 340 12.88 31.66 9.06
CA PHE A 340 13.32 30.27 8.92
C PHE A 340 14.76 30.13 9.43
N CYS A 341 14.98 29.11 10.25
CA CYS A 341 16.26 28.81 10.85
C CYS A 341 16.80 27.53 10.19
N PRO A 342 17.98 27.58 9.55
CA PRO A 342 18.60 26.39 8.98
C PRO A 342 18.73 25.27 10.02
N GLN A 343 18.28 24.07 9.67
CA GLN A 343 18.42 22.89 10.51
C GLN A 343 19.69 22.12 10.16
N THR A 344 20.05 21.15 11.01
CA THR A 344 21.10 20.21 10.66
C THR A 344 20.61 19.37 9.47
N PRO A 345 21.31 19.36 8.32
CA PRO A 345 20.90 18.58 7.18
C PRO A 345 20.87 17.08 7.51
N PHE A 346 19.96 16.34 6.86
CA PHE A 346 20.06 14.88 6.85
C PHE A 346 21.23 14.50 5.94
N THR A 347 22.10 13.62 6.42
CA THR A 347 23.19 13.06 5.63
C THR A 347 23.07 11.55 5.63
N GLU A 348 22.93 10.98 4.44
CA GLU A 348 23.10 9.55 4.19
C GLU A 348 24.48 9.33 3.57
N ASP A 349 25.31 8.53 4.23
CA ASP A 349 26.67 8.16 3.78
C ASP A 349 26.79 6.67 3.45
N PHE A 350 25.68 5.94 3.49
CA PHE A 350 25.57 4.51 3.20
C PHE A 350 26.47 3.62 4.05
N SER A 351 26.94 4.11 5.21
CA SER A 351 27.71 3.33 6.19
C SER A 351 26.83 2.39 7.03
N THR A 352 25.51 2.54 6.93
CA THR A 352 24.52 1.65 7.56
C THR A 352 23.42 1.29 6.59
N THR A 353 22.63 0.26 6.92
CA THR A 353 21.43 -0.13 6.17
C THR A 353 20.14 0.31 6.85
N MET A 354 20.20 1.17 7.88
CA MET A 354 19.02 1.54 8.68
C MET A 354 18.01 2.35 7.89
N ASN A 355 18.48 3.19 6.97
CA ASN A 355 17.64 4.04 6.15
C ASN A 355 17.24 3.38 4.81
N ARG A 356 17.49 2.08 4.63
CA ARG A 356 17.16 1.33 3.42
C ARG A 356 15.73 0.80 3.51
N ASP A 357 14.85 1.25 2.62
CA ASP A 357 13.48 0.73 2.49
C ASP A 357 13.44 -0.45 1.51
N SER A 358 13.76 -0.18 0.23
CA SER A 358 13.77 -1.20 -0.82
C SER A 358 14.98 -1.08 -1.72
N VAL A 359 15.46 -2.23 -2.21
CA VAL A 359 16.50 -2.34 -3.24
C VAL A 359 16.01 -3.33 -4.30
N THR A 360 16.03 -2.91 -5.56
CA THR A 360 15.64 -3.73 -6.71
C THR A 360 16.67 -3.62 -7.82
N GLY A 361 16.92 -4.71 -8.54
CA GLY A 361 17.94 -4.75 -9.60
C GLY A 361 19.36 -4.90 -9.06
N PHE A 362 20.35 -4.51 -9.86
CA PHE A 362 21.77 -4.75 -9.60
C PHE A 362 22.43 -3.59 -8.83
N VAL A 363 21.87 -3.24 -7.67
CA VAL A 363 22.43 -2.20 -6.79
C VAL A 363 22.64 -2.75 -5.39
N ARG A 364 23.75 -2.37 -4.75
CA ARG A 364 24.13 -2.81 -3.41
C ARG A 364 24.07 -1.63 -2.42
N TRP A 365 23.31 -1.84 -1.34
CA TRP A 365 23.30 -0.99 -0.15
C TRP A 365 23.50 -1.89 1.07
N ASP A 366 24.75 -2.15 1.43
CA ASP A 366 25.17 -3.13 2.44
C ASP A 366 25.87 -2.51 3.67
N GLY A 367 25.95 -1.17 3.74
CA GLY A 367 26.66 -0.47 4.81
C GLY A 367 28.15 -0.24 4.52
N SER A 368 28.62 -0.47 3.28
CA SER A 368 30.03 -0.28 2.91
C SER A 368 30.47 1.19 2.77
N GLY A 369 29.59 2.16 2.96
CA GLY A 369 29.87 3.58 2.77
C GLY A 369 29.59 4.09 1.34
N SER A 370 28.89 3.30 0.51
CA SER A 370 28.35 3.75 -0.77
C SER A 370 27.14 2.93 -1.18
N LEU A 371 26.24 3.52 -1.95
CA LEU A 371 25.25 2.82 -2.76
C LEU A 371 25.85 2.62 -4.15
N ALA A 372 26.19 1.39 -4.53
CA ALA A 372 26.91 1.13 -5.78
C ALA A 372 26.16 0.13 -6.67
N MET A 373 26.30 0.27 -7.98
CA MET A 373 25.93 -0.83 -8.89
C MET A 373 26.79 -2.06 -8.56
N ASP A 374 26.18 -3.23 -8.60
CA ASP A 374 26.87 -4.50 -8.44
C ASP A 374 26.97 -5.24 -9.77
N ILE A 375 28.06 -5.97 -9.96
CA ILE A 375 28.20 -6.88 -11.10
C ILE A 375 27.52 -8.19 -10.67
N PRO A 376 26.64 -8.77 -11.50
CA PRO A 376 26.10 -10.09 -11.23
C PRO A 376 27.18 -11.17 -11.44
N LEU A 377 28.15 -11.24 -10.53
CA LEU A 377 29.18 -12.29 -10.45
C LEU A 377 28.56 -13.67 -10.18
N GLU A 378 27.27 -13.73 -9.86
CA GLU A 378 26.50 -14.97 -9.87
C GLU A 378 26.33 -15.56 -11.27
N LEU A 379 26.45 -14.75 -12.33
CA LEU A 379 26.26 -15.17 -13.71
C LEU A 379 27.58 -15.38 -14.46
N ILE A 380 28.65 -14.68 -14.09
CA ILE A 380 29.93 -14.72 -14.82
C ILE A 380 31.07 -15.13 -13.88
N GLY A 381 31.96 -15.99 -14.40
CA GLY A 381 33.17 -16.41 -13.71
C GLY A 381 34.10 -15.22 -13.44
N ASP A 382 34.67 -15.12 -12.24
CA ASP A 382 35.77 -14.16 -11.97
C ASP A 382 37.14 -14.65 -12.50
N GLY A 383 37.19 -15.87 -13.05
CA GLY A 383 38.40 -16.50 -13.59
C GLY A 383 39.38 -17.02 -12.52
N SER A 384 39.07 -16.91 -11.23
CA SER A 384 39.97 -17.26 -10.14
C SER A 384 40.26 -18.76 -10.04
N PHE A 385 39.47 -19.62 -10.69
CA PHE A 385 39.76 -21.05 -10.85
C PHE A 385 40.74 -21.35 -12.00
N GLY A 386 40.94 -20.41 -12.93
CA GLY A 386 41.68 -20.65 -14.19
C GLY A 386 40.83 -21.33 -15.26
N SER A 387 41.45 -21.75 -16.37
CA SER A 387 40.75 -22.50 -17.42
C SER A 387 40.49 -23.95 -17.00
N LEU A 388 39.27 -24.43 -17.22
CA LEU A 388 38.84 -25.79 -16.90
C LEU A 388 38.78 -26.62 -18.20
N VAL A 389 39.79 -27.46 -18.42
CA VAL A 389 39.92 -28.25 -19.66
C VAL A 389 39.83 -29.74 -19.35
N PHE A 390 38.90 -30.44 -20.00
CA PHE A 390 38.75 -31.89 -19.95
C PHE A 390 39.23 -32.50 -21.25
N ALA A 391 40.43 -33.09 -21.21
CA ALA A 391 41.04 -33.78 -22.34
C ALA A 391 40.33 -35.13 -22.63
N PRO A 392 40.53 -35.72 -23.83
CA PRO A 392 39.94 -37.01 -24.17
C PRO A 392 40.28 -38.11 -23.16
N GLY A 393 39.27 -38.87 -22.75
CA GLY A 393 39.35 -39.87 -21.69
C GLY A 393 38.41 -39.59 -20.51
N PRO A 394 38.40 -40.49 -19.50
CA PRO A 394 37.54 -40.35 -18.34
C PRO A 394 38.06 -39.26 -17.39
N ALA A 395 37.14 -38.44 -16.88
CA ALA A 395 37.38 -37.44 -15.84
C ALA A 395 36.22 -37.43 -14.84
N THR A 396 36.46 -36.86 -13.66
CA THR A 396 35.43 -36.71 -12.62
C THR A 396 35.46 -35.30 -12.05
N VAL A 397 34.28 -34.72 -11.86
CA VAL A 397 34.07 -33.42 -11.21
C VAL A 397 33.23 -33.66 -9.97
N ASP A 398 33.72 -33.25 -8.80
CA ASP A 398 33.03 -33.40 -7.52
C ASP A 398 32.56 -32.03 -7.01
N THR A 399 31.24 -31.83 -6.99
CA THR A 399 30.61 -30.59 -6.52
C THR A 399 30.69 -30.43 -5.00
N GLY A 400 30.99 -31.51 -4.26
CA GLY A 400 31.16 -31.54 -2.81
C GLY A 400 32.58 -31.34 -2.32
N MET A 401 33.54 -31.05 -3.20
CA MET A 401 34.94 -30.86 -2.77
C MET A 401 35.07 -29.66 -1.82
N PRO A 402 36.12 -29.62 -0.97
CA PRO A 402 36.34 -28.47 -0.09
C PRO A 402 36.49 -27.17 -0.90
N PRO A 403 35.97 -26.03 -0.40
CA PRO A 403 36.14 -24.74 -1.07
C PRO A 403 37.61 -24.41 -1.33
N VAL A 404 37.92 -23.94 -2.54
CA VAL A 404 39.23 -23.45 -2.95
C VAL A 404 39.07 -22.14 -3.71
N THR A 405 40.17 -21.44 -4.02
CA THR A 405 40.10 -20.23 -4.83
C THR A 405 39.37 -20.52 -6.16
N GLY A 406 38.31 -19.76 -6.44
CA GLY A 406 37.46 -19.96 -7.62
C GLY A 406 36.52 -21.15 -7.57
N PHE A 407 36.37 -21.82 -6.43
CA PHE A 407 35.37 -22.86 -6.25
C PHE A 407 34.71 -22.85 -4.87
N ALA A 408 33.39 -22.88 -4.85
CA ALA A 408 32.60 -23.15 -3.65
C ALA A 408 31.25 -23.76 -4.04
N GLU A 409 30.79 -24.78 -3.28
CA GLU A 409 29.43 -25.32 -3.36
C GLU A 409 28.99 -25.67 -4.79
N GLY A 410 29.84 -26.42 -5.51
CA GLY A 410 29.57 -26.82 -6.89
C GLY A 410 29.69 -25.71 -7.94
N SER A 411 30.12 -24.50 -7.58
CA SER A 411 30.32 -23.39 -8.51
C SER A 411 31.80 -23.18 -8.83
N TRP A 412 32.17 -23.27 -10.12
CA TRP A 412 33.52 -22.98 -10.63
C TRP A 412 33.57 -21.61 -11.29
N GLN A 413 34.51 -20.77 -10.88
CA GLN A 413 34.78 -19.44 -11.44
C GLN A 413 35.92 -19.52 -12.47
N ALA A 414 35.63 -20.11 -13.63
CA ALA A 414 36.61 -20.42 -14.66
C ALA A 414 36.91 -19.24 -15.60
N ILE A 415 38.07 -19.28 -16.25
CA ILE A 415 38.38 -18.41 -17.40
C ILE A 415 37.61 -18.93 -18.61
N ASP A 416 37.89 -20.16 -19.04
CA ASP A 416 37.18 -20.87 -20.10
C ASP A 416 36.84 -22.28 -19.60
N VAL A 417 35.82 -22.90 -20.18
CA VAL A 417 35.51 -24.32 -19.98
C VAL A 417 35.54 -25.04 -21.33
N ASP A 418 36.37 -26.07 -21.45
CA ASP A 418 36.52 -26.84 -22.70
C ASP A 418 36.43 -28.34 -22.40
N VAL A 419 35.34 -28.97 -22.81
CA VAL A 419 35.12 -30.42 -22.75
C VAL A 419 35.41 -31.00 -24.13
N GLN A 420 36.61 -31.54 -24.32
CA GLN A 420 37.09 -31.92 -25.65
C GLN A 420 36.41 -33.19 -26.17
N ALA A 421 36.41 -33.36 -27.50
CA ALA A 421 35.87 -34.55 -28.15
C ALA A 421 36.50 -35.84 -27.59
N GLY A 422 35.67 -36.79 -27.15
CA GLY A 422 36.11 -38.03 -26.52
C GLY A 422 36.46 -37.91 -25.03
N ALA A 423 36.28 -36.73 -24.41
CA ALA A 423 36.25 -36.61 -22.96
C ALA A 423 34.94 -37.22 -22.43
N THR A 424 35.01 -37.88 -21.27
CA THR A 424 33.83 -38.36 -20.54
C THR A 424 33.95 -37.90 -19.10
N VAL A 425 33.22 -36.83 -18.77
CA VAL A 425 33.26 -36.19 -17.46
C VAL A 425 32.06 -36.64 -16.65
N ARG A 426 32.31 -37.47 -15.63
CA ARG A 426 31.29 -37.82 -14.64
C ARG A 426 31.21 -36.70 -13.60
N ILE A 427 30.04 -36.12 -13.42
CA ILE A 427 29.79 -35.09 -12.41
C ILE A 427 29.07 -35.73 -11.23
N VAL A 428 29.64 -35.56 -10.04
CA VAL A 428 29.15 -36.14 -8.79
C VAL A 428 29.08 -35.08 -7.71
N GLY A 429 28.43 -35.42 -6.60
CA GLY A 429 28.40 -34.61 -5.40
C GLY A 429 27.04 -33.96 -5.12
N PRO A 430 26.89 -33.39 -3.92
CA PRO A 430 25.59 -33.03 -3.37
C PRO A 430 25.09 -31.65 -3.83
N PHE A 431 25.93 -30.86 -4.50
CA PHE A 431 25.57 -29.55 -5.05
C PHE A 431 25.35 -29.65 -6.56
N ARG A 432 24.58 -28.72 -7.12
CA ARG A 432 24.47 -28.54 -8.57
C ARG A 432 25.83 -28.16 -9.14
N ALA A 433 26.16 -28.65 -10.34
CA ALA A 433 27.34 -28.14 -11.05
C ALA A 433 27.01 -26.81 -11.70
N HIS A 434 27.76 -25.77 -11.37
CA HIS A 434 27.66 -24.46 -11.99
C HIS A 434 29.03 -24.03 -12.53
N PHE A 435 29.17 -24.11 -13.85
CA PHE A 435 30.34 -23.60 -14.54
C PHE A 435 30.11 -22.13 -14.91
N ARG A 436 30.85 -21.22 -14.28
CA ARG A 436 30.83 -19.79 -14.56
C ARG A 436 32.11 -19.42 -15.31
N ALA A 437 32.03 -19.05 -16.58
CA ALA A 437 33.20 -18.74 -17.40
C ALA A 437 33.29 -17.25 -17.75
N GLN A 438 34.47 -16.66 -17.61
CA GLN A 438 34.77 -15.30 -18.06
C GLN A 438 34.87 -15.19 -19.59
N GLY A 439 35.24 -16.29 -20.25
CA GLY A 439 35.39 -16.45 -21.68
C GLY A 439 34.30 -17.36 -22.23
N THR A 440 34.70 -18.43 -22.92
CA THR A 440 33.80 -19.34 -23.65
C THR A 440 33.54 -20.65 -22.89
N ILE A 441 32.43 -21.30 -23.21
CA ILE A 441 32.15 -22.69 -22.82
C ILE A 441 31.99 -23.51 -24.10
N ASN A 442 32.87 -24.48 -24.31
CA ASN A 442 32.83 -25.40 -25.44
C ASN A 442 32.66 -26.84 -24.94
N VAL A 443 31.68 -27.55 -25.49
CA VAL A 443 31.43 -28.96 -25.16
C VAL A 443 31.38 -29.77 -26.46
N GLU A 444 32.35 -30.65 -26.64
CA GLU A 444 32.45 -31.63 -27.73
C GLU A 444 32.51 -33.08 -27.21
N GLY A 445 32.65 -33.26 -25.90
CA GLY A 445 32.64 -34.56 -25.22
C GLY A 445 31.37 -34.80 -24.40
N THR A 446 31.45 -35.73 -23.46
CA THR A 446 30.35 -36.13 -22.59
C THR A 446 30.43 -35.45 -21.23
N LEU A 447 29.34 -34.83 -20.80
CA LEU A 447 29.06 -34.44 -19.41
C LEU A 447 27.94 -35.33 -18.88
N ASP A 448 28.25 -36.17 -17.91
CA ASP A 448 27.29 -37.11 -17.32
C ASP A 448 27.04 -36.74 -15.86
N GLY A 449 25.86 -36.18 -15.60
CA GLY A 449 25.33 -35.91 -14.27
C GLY A 449 24.08 -36.73 -13.95
N GLY A 450 23.73 -37.73 -14.78
CA GLY A 450 22.54 -38.55 -14.62
C GLY A 450 22.58 -39.41 -13.35
N ALA A 451 21.40 -39.79 -12.86
CA ALA A 451 21.25 -40.58 -11.62
C ALA A 451 21.73 -42.03 -11.73
N GLY A 452 22.14 -42.45 -12.93
CA GLY A 452 22.79 -43.72 -13.17
C GLY A 452 21.85 -44.92 -13.06
N ASP A 453 21.68 -45.63 -14.17
CA ASP A 453 21.47 -47.07 -14.17
C ASP A 453 22.67 -47.69 -14.89
N ASN A 454 23.92 -47.47 -14.43
CA ASN A 454 25.04 -48.17 -15.05
C ASN A 454 24.98 -49.64 -14.62
N PRO A 455 24.50 -50.56 -15.46
CA PRO A 455 24.28 -51.95 -15.05
C PRO A 455 25.60 -52.71 -14.93
N THR A 456 26.72 -52.07 -15.27
CA THR A 456 28.08 -52.60 -15.19
C THR A 456 28.89 -52.03 -14.02
N ALA A 457 28.38 -51.01 -13.33
CA ALA A 457 29.00 -50.50 -12.13
C ALA A 457 28.90 -51.55 -11.00
N SER A 458 29.95 -51.66 -10.19
CA SER A 458 29.98 -52.67 -9.13
C SER A 458 28.91 -52.36 -8.09
N PRO A 459 28.16 -53.36 -7.59
CA PRO A 459 27.17 -53.13 -6.54
C PRO A 459 27.78 -52.39 -5.35
N GLY A 460 27.15 -51.28 -4.93
CA GLY A 460 27.62 -50.42 -3.84
C GLY A 460 28.54 -49.27 -4.27
N THR A 461 28.79 -49.07 -5.57
CA THR A 461 29.35 -47.80 -6.06
C THR A 461 28.22 -46.82 -6.38
N PRO A 462 28.45 -45.50 -6.27
CA PRO A 462 27.45 -44.48 -6.58
C PRO A 462 26.86 -44.58 -8.00
N GLU A 463 27.59 -45.21 -8.94
CA GLU A 463 27.16 -45.38 -10.34
C GLU A 463 26.22 -46.57 -10.57
N ALA A 464 26.02 -47.46 -9.59
CA ALA A 464 25.28 -48.72 -9.79
C ALA A 464 23.75 -48.58 -9.89
N GLY A 465 23.19 -47.40 -9.59
CA GLY A 465 21.73 -47.20 -9.51
C GLY A 465 21.06 -48.05 -8.42
N PRO A 466 19.72 -48.01 -8.30
CA PRO A 466 19.01 -48.95 -7.43
C PRO A 466 19.16 -50.35 -8.02
N GLY A 467 19.93 -51.20 -7.35
CA GLY A 467 20.05 -52.60 -7.76
C GLY A 467 18.66 -53.25 -7.81
N SER A 468 18.39 -54.06 -8.83
CA SER A 468 17.25 -54.98 -8.82
C SER A 468 17.31 -55.75 -7.49
N GLY A 469 16.30 -55.61 -6.63
CA GLY A 469 16.33 -56.16 -5.27
C GLY A 469 16.82 -57.61 -5.31
N ALA A 470 18.09 -57.81 -4.94
CA ALA A 470 18.67 -59.14 -4.95
C ALA A 470 18.15 -59.82 -3.68
N PHE A 471 17.01 -60.49 -3.83
CA PHE A 471 16.33 -61.20 -2.75
C PHE A 471 17.32 -62.04 -1.95
N ASN A 472 17.62 -61.60 -0.72
CA ASN A 472 18.20 -62.46 0.28
C ASN A 472 17.08 -62.92 1.20
N ASN A 473 16.41 -64.01 0.82
CA ASN A 473 15.39 -64.72 1.63
C ASN A 473 15.99 -65.30 2.93
N GLY A 474 16.49 -64.45 3.83
CA GLY A 474 16.92 -64.83 5.17
C GLY A 474 18.28 -65.53 5.27
N GLY A 475 19.14 -65.48 4.26
CA GLY A 475 20.48 -66.11 4.29
C GLY A 475 21.57 -65.27 4.96
N SER A 476 21.41 -63.94 5.04
CA SER A 476 22.36 -63.06 5.74
C SER A 476 21.64 -61.83 6.30
N PRO A 477 21.52 -61.68 7.64
CA PRO A 477 20.80 -60.59 8.33
C PRO A 477 21.34 -59.16 8.10
N GLY A 478 22.39 -58.98 7.31
CA GLY A 478 23.06 -57.69 7.12
C GLY A 478 22.88 -57.05 5.73
N LEU A 479 22.09 -57.64 4.83
CA LEU A 479 22.00 -57.22 3.43
C LEU A 479 20.56 -56.96 2.93
N SER A 480 19.57 -56.81 3.83
CA SER A 480 18.17 -56.72 3.40
C SER A 480 17.67 -55.31 3.02
N VAL A 481 18.49 -54.26 3.19
CA VAL A 481 18.12 -52.90 2.77
C VAL A 481 18.29 -52.77 1.25
N VAL A 482 17.18 -52.71 0.51
CA VAL A 482 17.19 -52.30 -0.90
C VAL A 482 17.37 -50.79 -0.93
N GLN A 483 18.58 -50.34 -1.25
CA GLN A 483 18.87 -48.92 -1.40
C GLN A 483 18.09 -48.34 -2.59
N GLY A 484 17.50 -47.16 -2.41
CA GLY A 484 17.04 -46.36 -3.53
C GLY A 484 18.22 -45.87 -4.38
N GLY A 485 17.92 -45.42 -5.60
CA GLY A 485 18.91 -44.92 -6.54
C GLY A 485 19.62 -43.69 -6.00
N THR A 486 20.90 -43.57 -6.28
CA THR A 486 21.65 -42.34 -5.97
C THR A 486 21.13 -41.22 -6.88
N GLY A 487 20.84 -40.04 -6.33
CA GLY A 487 20.56 -38.87 -7.16
C GLY A 487 21.77 -38.51 -8.02
N GLY A 488 21.51 -37.96 -9.21
CA GLY A 488 22.51 -37.26 -10.01
C GLY A 488 23.07 -36.04 -9.28
N VAL A 489 23.95 -35.29 -9.95
CA VAL A 489 24.62 -34.12 -9.35
C VAL A 489 23.61 -33.11 -8.80
N GLY A 490 23.63 -32.88 -7.49
CA GLY A 490 22.68 -31.98 -6.82
C GLY A 490 21.22 -32.42 -6.90
N ALA A 491 20.92 -33.69 -7.19
CA ALA A 491 19.57 -34.24 -7.28
C ALA A 491 19.19 -35.04 -6.03
N GLY A 492 17.90 -35.34 -5.89
CA GLY A 492 17.39 -36.16 -4.81
C GLY A 492 17.66 -37.65 -5.01
N ALA A 493 18.02 -38.35 -3.92
CA ALA A 493 18.11 -39.81 -3.91
C ALA A 493 16.71 -40.45 -3.97
N GLY A 494 16.61 -41.63 -4.58
CA GLY A 494 15.41 -42.45 -4.57
C GLY A 494 15.10 -42.99 -3.18
N GLY A 495 13.80 -43.17 -2.90
CA GLY A 495 13.33 -43.74 -1.64
C GLY A 495 13.77 -45.20 -1.48
N ARG A 496 14.07 -45.61 -0.24
CA ARG A 496 14.38 -47.01 0.08
C ARG A 496 13.10 -47.84 0.15
N ALA A 497 13.24 -49.15 -0.04
CA ALA A 497 12.13 -50.07 0.16
C ALA A 497 11.82 -50.32 1.65
N SER A 498 12.79 -50.21 2.56
CA SER A 498 12.61 -50.53 3.99
C SER A 498 13.62 -49.86 4.94
N TRP A 499 13.21 -49.66 6.21
CA TRP A 499 14.05 -49.13 7.29
C TRP A 499 14.95 -50.21 7.92
N ALA A 500 16.13 -49.79 8.39
CA ALA A 500 17.01 -50.65 9.17
C ALA A 500 16.39 -50.98 10.55
N GLY A 501 15.70 -52.12 10.67
CA GLY A 501 15.24 -52.67 11.94
C GLY A 501 14.03 -53.57 11.83
N PHE A 502 14.21 -54.87 12.11
CA PHE A 502 13.26 -55.99 12.00
C PHE A 502 11.90 -55.87 12.75
N THR A 503 11.59 -54.72 13.37
CA THR A 503 10.54 -54.60 14.40
C THR A 503 9.41 -53.61 14.10
N VAL A 504 9.50 -52.78 13.06
CA VAL A 504 8.42 -51.84 12.70
C VAL A 504 8.05 -52.07 11.24
N ARG A 505 6.91 -52.72 10.98
CA ARG A 505 6.35 -52.85 9.63
C ARG A 505 6.00 -51.44 9.13
N THR A 506 6.69 -50.95 8.11
CA THR A 506 6.28 -49.72 7.43
C THR A 506 5.40 -50.11 6.25
N GLU A 507 4.10 -49.81 6.34
CA GLU A 507 3.12 -50.14 5.28
C GLU A 507 3.38 -49.35 3.97
N GLN A 508 4.25 -48.34 4.02
CA GLN A 508 4.59 -47.42 2.94
C GLN A 508 6.09 -47.51 2.58
N GLY A 509 6.41 -47.47 1.29
CA GLY A 509 7.80 -47.27 0.83
C GLY A 509 8.28 -45.84 1.14
N GLU A 510 9.58 -45.65 1.37
CA GLU A 510 10.10 -44.33 1.74
C GLU A 510 9.90 -43.30 0.61
N ALA A 511 9.65 -42.06 1.02
CA ALA A 511 9.69 -40.91 0.12
C ALA A 511 11.09 -40.78 -0.51
N GLY A 512 11.12 -40.49 -1.81
CA GLY A 512 12.34 -39.99 -2.44
C GLY A 512 12.72 -38.63 -1.86
N GLU A 513 14.00 -38.26 -1.94
CA GLU A 513 14.45 -36.95 -1.52
C GLU A 513 14.10 -35.90 -2.61
N GLY A 514 13.62 -34.73 -2.18
CA GLY A 514 13.44 -33.59 -3.06
C GLY A 514 14.79 -32.94 -3.43
N PRO A 515 14.88 -32.24 -4.57
CA PRO A 515 16.08 -31.50 -4.94
C PRO A 515 16.41 -30.40 -3.91
N PRO A 516 17.68 -30.01 -3.78
CA PRO A 516 18.13 -28.90 -2.96
C PRO A 516 17.49 -27.58 -3.39
N ILE A 517 16.96 -26.81 -2.42
CA ILE A 517 16.46 -25.45 -2.66
C ILE A 517 17.65 -24.49 -2.61
N ALA A 518 17.80 -23.64 -3.62
CA ALA A 518 18.88 -22.65 -3.72
C ALA A 518 20.30 -23.26 -3.72
N GLY A 519 20.45 -24.50 -4.21
CA GLY A 519 21.75 -25.16 -4.29
C GLY A 519 22.28 -25.72 -2.97
N LEU A 520 21.59 -25.53 -1.84
CA LEU A 520 21.98 -26.11 -0.55
C LEU A 520 21.49 -27.56 -0.45
N PRO A 521 22.37 -28.54 -0.13
CA PRO A 521 22.00 -29.95 -0.09
C PRO A 521 20.81 -30.19 0.83
N ASN A 522 19.84 -30.97 0.38
CA ASN A 522 18.73 -31.40 1.21
C ASN A 522 19.25 -32.43 2.22
N LEU A 523 19.50 -32.01 3.46
CA LEU A 523 20.13 -32.86 4.49
C LEU A 523 19.12 -33.77 5.23
N GLY A 524 17.89 -33.94 4.73
CA GLY A 524 16.91 -34.85 5.33
C GLY A 524 15.69 -35.14 4.46
N GLY A 525 15.12 -36.34 4.63
CA GLY A 525 13.85 -36.73 4.01
C GLY A 525 12.72 -35.78 4.43
N ASN A 526 12.12 -35.12 3.45
CA ASN A 526 10.98 -34.23 3.65
C ASN A 526 9.78 -34.79 2.89
N ASP A 527 8.85 -35.40 3.63
CA ASP A 527 7.62 -36.01 3.10
C ASP A 527 6.69 -35.00 2.36
N PHE A 528 6.96 -33.69 2.44
CA PHE A 528 6.16 -32.64 1.82
C PHE A 528 6.68 -32.17 0.45
N PHE A 529 7.88 -32.54 0.01
CA PHE A 529 8.47 -32.03 -1.25
C PHE A 529 9.15 -33.12 -2.10
N GLY A 530 8.50 -33.48 -3.21
CA GLY A 530 9.14 -33.95 -4.44
C GLY A 530 9.34 -35.45 -4.61
N GLY A 531 9.39 -36.25 -3.55
CA GLY A 531 9.35 -37.71 -3.62
C GLY A 531 8.12 -38.20 -2.87
N GLY A 532 7.03 -38.51 -3.57
CA GLY A 532 5.84 -39.03 -2.89
C GLY A 532 6.14 -40.33 -2.14
N SER A 533 5.42 -40.58 -1.05
CA SER A 533 5.45 -41.85 -0.34
C SER A 533 5.03 -43.00 -1.27
N GLY A 534 5.73 -44.14 -1.20
CA GLY A 534 5.30 -45.36 -1.90
C GLY A 534 3.86 -45.70 -1.53
N GLY A 535 3.02 -46.01 -2.52
CA GLY A 535 1.61 -46.32 -2.29
C GLY A 535 1.43 -47.61 -1.47
N ASP A 536 0.41 -47.64 -0.60
CA ASP A 536 0.01 -48.86 0.10
C ASP A 536 -0.50 -49.89 -0.92
N GLY A 537 0.12 -51.08 -0.94
CA GLY A 537 -0.35 -52.21 -1.74
C GLY A 537 -1.75 -52.65 -1.31
N GLY A 538 -2.78 -52.16 -2.00
CA GLY A 538 -4.17 -52.39 -1.66
C GLY A 538 -4.66 -53.79 -2.03
N PHE A 539 -4.83 -54.67 -1.04
CA PHE A 539 -5.91 -55.68 -1.06
C PHE A 539 -6.17 -56.19 0.37
N ARG A 540 -7.35 -55.85 0.93
CA ARG A 540 -7.88 -56.49 2.14
C ARG A 540 -9.05 -57.40 1.75
N PHE A 541 -8.86 -58.70 1.82
CA PHE A 541 -9.97 -59.61 2.11
C PHE A 541 -9.65 -60.54 3.28
N PRO A 542 -10.40 -60.39 4.38
CA PRO A 542 -11.04 -61.53 5.01
C PRO A 542 -12.56 -61.45 4.81
N SER A 543 -13.18 -62.60 4.60
CA SER A 543 -14.61 -62.78 4.34
C SER A 543 -15.50 -61.97 5.29
N GLY A 544 -16.17 -60.91 4.80
CA GLY A 544 -17.30 -60.28 5.47
C GLY A 544 -17.31 -58.74 5.61
N GLY A 545 -16.30 -58.02 5.12
CA GLY A 545 -16.27 -56.55 5.14
C GLY A 545 -17.04 -55.89 3.99
N VAL A 546 -17.75 -54.80 4.28
CA VAL A 546 -18.57 -54.00 3.34
C VAL A 546 -17.67 -53.34 2.28
N ILE A 547 -18.14 -53.35 1.03
CA ILE A 547 -17.54 -52.65 -0.13
C ILE A 547 -17.46 -51.15 0.20
N GLY A 548 -16.24 -50.59 0.41
CA GLY A 548 -16.12 -49.14 0.65
C GLY A 548 -14.82 -48.56 1.23
N GLU A 549 -13.73 -49.30 1.41
CA GLU A 549 -12.42 -48.72 1.80
C GLU A 549 -11.43 -48.98 0.65
N LEU A 550 -11.35 -48.09 -0.34
CA LEU A 550 -10.41 -46.95 -0.45
C LEU A 550 -8.95 -47.41 -0.32
N GLY A 551 -8.31 -47.65 -1.47
CA GLY A 551 -6.85 -47.75 -1.57
C GLY A 551 -6.19 -46.42 -1.16
N GLY A 552 -5.04 -46.54 -0.51
CA GLY A 552 -4.35 -45.44 0.17
C GLY A 552 -3.92 -44.30 -0.75
N LEU A 553 -3.97 -43.09 -0.20
CA LEU A 553 -3.48 -41.85 -0.79
C LEU A 553 -1.94 -41.88 -0.83
N GLY A 554 -1.36 -42.41 -1.90
CA GLY A 554 0.06 -42.20 -2.21
C GLY A 554 0.29 -40.75 -2.66
N GLY A 555 1.32 -40.09 -2.13
CA GLY A 555 1.82 -38.83 -2.70
C GLY A 555 2.36 -39.05 -4.13
N ALA A 556 2.76 -37.99 -4.82
CA ALA A 556 3.14 -37.95 -6.24
C ALA A 556 4.28 -38.89 -6.74
N GLY A 557 4.67 -39.91 -5.97
CA GLY A 557 5.61 -40.99 -6.34
C GLY A 557 5.10 -42.40 -6.00
N GLY A 558 3.91 -42.54 -5.38
CA GLY A 558 3.29 -43.83 -5.05
C GLY A 558 2.13 -44.14 -5.97
N SER A 559 2.33 -45.07 -6.91
CA SER A 559 1.29 -45.69 -7.76
C SER A 559 0.21 -44.74 -8.30
N ALA A 560 0.58 -43.80 -9.20
CA ALA A 560 -0.37 -43.24 -10.16
C ALA A 560 -0.27 -44.06 -11.45
N PHE A 561 -1.38 -44.63 -11.91
CA PHE A 561 -1.41 -45.43 -13.14
C PHE A 561 -1.24 -44.55 -14.40
N ASP A 562 -1.31 -43.21 -14.26
CA ASP A 562 -1.02 -42.20 -15.30
C ASP A 562 -0.28 -40.96 -14.73
N VAL A 563 0.46 -40.26 -15.60
CA VAL A 563 1.27 -39.08 -15.27
C VAL A 563 0.38 -37.87 -14.90
N GLY A 564 0.57 -37.31 -13.69
CA GLY A 564 0.03 -35.99 -13.31
C GLY A 564 -1.23 -35.97 -12.43
N GLU A 565 -1.71 -37.10 -11.92
CA GLU A 565 -2.86 -37.11 -11.00
C GLU A 565 -2.42 -36.97 -9.53
N ASN A 566 -3.04 -36.01 -8.81
CA ASN A 566 -3.10 -36.07 -7.34
C ASN A 566 -3.92 -37.32 -7.00
N GLY A 567 -3.39 -38.25 -6.20
CA GLY A 567 -3.98 -39.57 -5.94
C GLY A 567 -5.48 -39.57 -5.60
N GLU A 568 -6.33 -39.51 -6.61
CA GLU A 568 -7.77 -39.72 -6.51
C GLU A 568 -8.08 -41.17 -6.91
N PRO A 569 -8.95 -41.86 -6.17
CA PRO A 569 -9.21 -43.27 -6.40
C PRO A 569 -9.97 -43.48 -7.72
N HIS A 570 -9.27 -43.98 -8.75
CA HIS A 570 -9.89 -44.51 -9.96
C HIS A 570 -10.36 -45.96 -9.76
N SER A 571 -11.67 -46.19 -9.87
CA SER A 571 -12.23 -47.54 -9.95
C SER A 571 -12.24 -48.03 -11.39
N THR A 572 -11.14 -48.61 -11.88
CA THR A 572 -11.17 -49.38 -13.13
C THR A 572 -11.39 -50.86 -12.82
N LEU A 573 -12.44 -51.43 -13.44
CA LEU A 573 -12.66 -52.86 -13.46
C LEU A 573 -11.48 -53.53 -14.17
N LEU A 574 -10.88 -54.53 -13.51
CA LEU A 574 -9.86 -55.44 -14.06
C LEU A 574 -10.09 -55.71 -15.56
N ALA A 575 -9.32 -55.05 -16.42
CA ALA A 575 -9.17 -55.42 -17.81
C ALA A 575 -7.68 -55.34 -18.14
N GLY A 576 -7.05 -56.52 -18.14
CA GLY A 576 -5.61 -56.66 -18.29
C GLY A 576 -5.07 -56.24 -19.66
N CYS A 577 -3.79 -55.87 -19.64
CA CYS A 577 -2.82 -56.06 -20.72
C CYS A 577 -3.23 -55.63 -22.14
N THR A 578 -3.74 -54.42 -22.31
CA THR A 578 -3.67 -53.74 -23.62
C THR A 578 -2.92 -52.43 -23.49
N PRO A 579 -1.89 -52.16 -24.33
CA PRO A 579 -1.23 -50.86 -24.35
C PRO A 579 -2.24 -49.85 -24.87
N LEU A 580 -2.77 -49.00 -23.99
CA LEU A 580 -3.58 -47.87 -24.42
C LEU A 580 -2.63 -46.85 -25.06
N THR A 581 -2.83 -46.63 -26.35
CA THR A 581 -2.29 -45.48 -27.10
C THR A 581 -2.52 -44.19 -26.31
N PRO A 582 -1.52 -43.29 -26.23
CA PRO A 582 -1.60 -42.10 -25.38
C PRO A 582 -2.71 -41.19 -25.91
N LEU A 583 -3.75 -40.99 -25.10
CA LEU A 583 -4.64 -39.86 -25.31
C LEU A 583 -3.90 -38.63 -24.80
N VAL A 584 -3.48 -37.76 -25.72
CA VAL A 584 -2.91 -36.46 -25.38
C VAL A 584 -3.99 -35.67 -24.63
N GLN A 585 -3.90 -35.61 -23.31
CA GLN A 585 -4.61 -34.61 -22.52
C GLN A 585 -3.69 -33.41 -22.32
N SER A 586 -4.23 -32.26 -22.71
CA SER A 586 -3.64 -30.96 -22.46
C SER A 586 -3.47 -30.74 -20.97
N ILE A 587 -2.22 -30.57 -20.54
CA ILE A 587 -1.84 -29.99 -19.25
C ILE A 587 -2.77 -28.80 -18.99
N SER A 588 -3.31 -28.71 -17.77
CA SER A 588 -4.01 -27.53 -17.32
C SER A 588 -3.12 -26.32 -17.59
N LEU A 589 -3.51 -25.50 -18.57
CA LEU A 589 -2.91 -24.20 -18.80
C LEU A 589 -2.91 -23.49 -17.44
N ALA A 590 -1.72 -23.31 -16.87
CA ALA A 590 -1.52 -22.28 -15.87
C ALA A 590 -2.20 -21.03 -16.42
N ALA A 591 -3.13 -20.46 -15.65
CA ALA A 591 -3.84 -19.26 -16.06
C ALA A 591 -2.78 -18.27 -16.60
N PRO A 592 -2.96 -17.70 -17.82
CA PRO A 592 -2.00 -16.79 -18.38
C PRO A 592 -1.87 -15.60 -17.41
N MET A 593 -0.81 -15.63 -16.59
CA MET A 593 -0.36 -14.43 -15.92
C MET A 593 0.05 -13.47 -17.03
N PRO A 594 -0.45 -12.22 -17.05
CA PRO A 594 0.08 -11.20 -17.92
C PRO A 594 1.60 -11.17 -17.73
N PRO A 595 2.42 -11.09 -18.80
CA PRO A 595 3.86 -11.00 -18.68
C PRO A 595 4.23 -9.64 -18.07
N VAL A 596 4.12 -9.56 -16.75
CA VAL A 596 4.73 -8.53 -15.92
C VAL A 596 5.82 -9.28 -15.17
N PHE A 597 7.00 -9.31 -15.80
CA PHE A 597 8.26 -9.79 -15.23
C PHE A 597 8.19 -11.22 -14.64
N VAL A 598 8.28 -12.23 -15.51
CA VAL A 598 8.90 -13.49 -15.06
C VAL A 598 10.37 -13.12 -14.85
N ALA A 599 10.77 -12.91 -13.60
CA ALA A 599 12.20 -12.88 -13.31
C ALA A 599 12.80 -14.19 -13.89
N PRO A 600 14.00 -14.16 -14.53
CA PRO A 600 14.66 -15.40 -14.94
C PRO A 600 14.58 -16.37 -13.77
N ILE A 601 14.22 -17.64 -13.98
CA ILE A 601 14.09 -18.63 -12.90
C ILE A 601 15.34 -18.54 -12.04
N THR A 602 15.32 -17.81 -10.92
CA THR A 602 16.57 -17.46 -10.21
C THR A 602 17.14 -18.69 -9.50
N VAL A 603 16.35 -19.76 -9.44
CA VAL A 603 16.65 -20.99 -8.73
C VAL A 603 16.62 -22.16 -9.72
N ALA A 604 17.79 -22.54 -10.22
CA ALA A 604 17.93 -23.83 -10.90
C ALA A 604 17.72 -24.97 -9.88
N SER A 605 16.88 -25.94 -10.21
CA SER A 605 16.65 -27.18 -9.46
C SER A 605 17.33 -28.38 -10.15
N ALA A 606 17.32 -29.55 -9.51
CA ALA A 606 17.64 -30.82 -10.13
C ALA A 606 16.42 -31.74 -10.07
N GLY A 607 16.53 -32.97 -10.58
CA GLY A 607 15.46 -33.97 -10.50
C GLY A 607 15.24 -34.45 -9.06
N SER A 608 13.99 -34.80 -8.73
CA SER A 608 13.64 -35.50 -7.50
C SER A 608 13.82 -37.01 -7.64
N GLY A 609 14.13 -37.69 -6.54
CA GLY A 609 14.11 -39.15 -6.50
C GLY A 609 12.68 -39.71 -6.53
N GLY A 610 12.51 -40.86 -7.16
CA GLY A 610 11.29 -41.66 -7.12
C GLY A 610 11.08 -42.31 -5.75
N GLY A 611 9.82 -42.57 -5.40
CA GLY A 611 9.48 -43.27 -4.15
C GLY A 611 9.86 -44.76 -4.20
N GLY A 612 10.20 -45.34 -3.04
CA GLY A 612 10.36 -46.78 -2.89
C GLY A 612 9.02 -47.52 -3.03
N GLY A 613 9.04 -48.75 -3.53
CA GLY A 613 7.87 -49.64 -3.53
C GLY A 613 7.59 -50.19 -2.13
N GLY A 614 6.32 -50.25 -1.73
CA GLY A 614 5.89 -50.81 -0.45
C GLY A 614 5.66 -52.33 -0.49
N ASP A 615 5.50 -52.94 0.69
CA ASP A 615 5.26 -54.38 0.87
C ASP A 615 3.75 -54.75 0.84
N ARG A 616 3.43 -55.98 0.42
CA ARG A 616 2.07 -56.53 0.44
C ARG A 616 1.71 -57.10 1.81
N HIS A 617 0.63 -56.60 2.42
CA HIS A 617 0.17 -56.96 3.78
C HIS A 617 -0.29 -58.43 3.97
N GLU A 618 -0.49 -59.21 2.90
CA GLU A 618 -1.26 -60.46 2.94
C GLU A 618 -0.52 -61.71 3.47
N VAL A 619 0.77 -61.66 3.78
CA VAL A 619 1.49 -62.82 4.34
C VAL A 619 1.62 -62.71 5.86
N SER A 620 0.75 -63.41 6.58
CA SER A 620 0.82 -63.53 8.04
C SER A 620 2.01 -64.38 8.47
N GLY A 621 3.19 -63.77 8.58
CA GLY A 621 4.40 -64.36 9.15
C GLY A 621 5.51 -63.31 9.32
N PRO A 622 6.41 -63.43 10.32
CA PRO A 622 7.48 -62.45 10.59
C PRO A 622 8.69 -62.63 9.66
N THR A 623 8.49 -62.75 8.34
CA THR A 623 9.60 -62.92 7.40
C THR A 623 9.65 -61.77 6.41
N SER A 624 10.54 -60.83 6.72
CA SER A 624 11.15 -59.76 5.91
C SER A 624 10.21 -58.73 5.28
N ASP A 625 10.25 -57.53 5.86
CA ASP A 625 9.69 -56.23 5.44
C ASP A 625 10.47 -55.60 4.26
N ASP A 626 10.98 -56.43 3.34
CA ASP A 626 12.06 -56.06 2.41
C ASP A 626 11.77 -56.48 0.96
N GLN A 627 10.50 -56.51 0.53
CA GLN A 627 10.13 -57.08 -0.78
C GLN A 627 9.82 -56.04 -1.86
N GLY A 628 9.64 -54.77 -1.49
CA GLY A 628 9.53 -53.63 -2.41
C GLY A 628 10.82 -53.32 -3.17
N GLY A 629 10.68 -52.68 -4.34
CA GLY A 629 11.80 -52.17 -5.12
C GLY A 629 12.22 -50.77 -4.69
N GLY A 630 13.52 -50.44 -4.71
CA GLY A 630 13.99 -49.07 -4.42
C GLY A 630 13.55 -48.08 -5.50
N GLY A 631 13.26 -46.83 -5.13
CA GLY A 631 12.95 -45.77 -6.10
C GLY A 631 14.18 -45.36 -6.92
N GLY A 632 13.98 -44.83 -8.13
CA GLY A 632 15.04 -44.28 -8.98
C GLY A 632 15.57 -42.95 -8.43
N GLY A 633 16.86 -42.66 -8.60
CA GLY A 633 17.43 -41.34 -8.27
C GLY A 633 17.01 -40.27 -9.29
N GLY A 634 16.89 -39.02 -8.85
CA GLY A 634 16.58 -37.90 -9.74
C GLY A 634 17.78 -37.51 -10.62
N GLY A 635 17.54 -37.02 -11.83
CA GLY A 635 18.57 -36.55 -12.75
C GLY A 635 19.28 -35.28 -12.25
N GLY A 636 20.56 -35.12 -12.58
CA GLY A 636 21.40 -34.04 -12.07
C GLY A 636 21.04 -32.63 -12.57
N GLY A 637 21.58 -31.62 -11.91
CA GLY A 637 21.53 -30.23 -12.36
C GLY A 637 22.89 -29.74 -12.88
N ILE A 638 22.94 -29.27 -14.13
CA ILE A 638 24.09 -28.54 -14.69
C ILE A 638 23.63 -27.15 -15.11
N ARG A 639 24.33 -26.13 -14.62
CA ARG A 639 24.26 -24.77 -15.10
C ARG A 639 25.58 -24.36 -15.73
N MET A 640 25.53 -23.81 -16.92
CA MET A 640 26.67 -23.23 -17.63
C MET A 640 26.34 -21.78 -17.92
N SER A 641 27.13 -20.87 -17.37
CA SER A 641 26.97 -19.45 -17.60
C SER A 641 28.30 -18.83 -18.07
N CYS A 642 28.30 -18.19 -19.23
CA CYS A 642 29.51 -17.62 -19.80
C CYS A 642 29.29 -16.25 -20.41
N ARG A 643 30.38 -15.49 -20.49
CA ARG A 643 30.37 -14.19 -21.18
C ARG A 643 30.49 -14.32 -22.69
N GLY A 644 31.36 -15.22 -23.16
CA GLY A 644 31.53 -15.51 -24.58
C GLY A 644 30.47 -16.48 -25.07
N GLU A 645 30.69 -17.03 -26.26
CA GLU A 645 29.80 -18.04 -26.84
C GLU A 645 29.77 -19.33 -26.01
N LEU A 646 28.58 -19.92 -25.92
CA LEU A 646 28.38 -21.27 -25.43
C LEU A 646 28.12 -22.19 -26.62
N THR A 647 29.06 -23.09 -26.90
CA THR A 647 28.97 -24.03 -28.02
C THR A 647 28.83 -25.47 -27.53
N LEU A 648 27.74 -26.11 -27.92
CA LEU A 648 27.57 -27.56 -27.83
C LEU A 648 27.78 -28.15 -29.23
N GLY A 649 28.98 -28.70 -29.45
CA GLY A 649 29.41 -29.25 -30.72
C GLY A 649 28.77 -30.59 -31.06
N GLY A 650 29.16 -31.17 -32.20
CA GLY A 650 28.51 -32.39 -32.71
C GLY A 650 28.82 -33.66 -31.91
N GLY A 651 29.87 -33.65 -31.08
CA GLY A 651 30.17 -34.73 -30.14
C GLY A 651 29.57 -34.54 -28.75
N ALA A 652 28.90 -33.41 -28.50
CA ALA A 652 28.36 -33.09 -27.18
C ALA A 652 27.30 -34.10 -26.76
N LEU A 653 27.50 -34.73 -25.60
CA LEU A 653 26.49 -35.54 -24.93
C LEU A 653 26.36 -35.06 -23.50
N ILE A 654 25.22 -34.48 -23.15
CA ILE A 654 24.91 -34.07 -21.79
C ILE A 654 23.80 -34.99 -21.29
N ASP A 655 24.09 -35.80 -20.28
CA ASP A 655 23.15 -36.75 -19.68
C ASP A 655 22.83 -36.32 -18.26
N LEU A 656 21.55 -36.00 -18.02
CA LEU A 656 20.97 -35.63 -16.74
C LEU A 656 19.69 -36.42 -16.51
N ASP A 657 19.65 -37.65 -16.99
CA ASP A 657 18.47 -38.50 -16.89
C ASP A 657 18.25 -38.98 -15.45
N GLY A 658 16.98 -39.12 -15.07
CA GLY A 658 16.56 -39.82 -13.87
C GLY A 658 16.77 -41.34 -14.01
N ALA A 659 17.09 -42.02 -12.92
CA ALA A 659 17.23 -43.47 -12.93
C ALA A 659 15.87 -44.18 -12.88
N ASN A 660 15.80 -45.38 -13.43
CA ASN A 660 14.58 -46.18 -13.35
C ASN A 660 14.34 -46.67 -11.91
N GLY A 661 13.09 -46.94 -11.59
CA GLY A 661 12.72 -47.62 -10.36
C GLY A 661 13.21 -49.07 -10.35
N GLY A 662 13.64 -49.55 -9.19
CA GLY A 662 14.06 -50.92 -8.96
C GLY A 662 12.89 -51.90 -8.96
N GLN A 663 13.14 -53.10 -9.49
CA GLN A 663 12.16 -54.19 -9.48
C GLN A 663 11.88 -54.68 -8.05
N GLY A 664 10.61 -54.63 -7.63
CA GLY A 664 10.12 -55.30 -6.42
C GLY A 664 9.77 -56.77 -6.66
N ASN A 665 9.37 -57.49 -5.62
CA ASN A 665 8.88 -58.85 -5.76
C ASN A 665 7.54 -58.88 -6.50
N THR A 666 7.53 -59.47 -7.70
CA THR A 666 6.33 -59.71 -8.53
C THR A 666 5.08 -60.22 -7.79
N PHE A 667 5.22 -60.88 -6.62
CA PHE A 667 4.10 -61.42 -5.84
C PHE A 667 3.80 -60.66 -4.54
N PHE A 668 4.78 -59.96 -3.97
CA PHE A 668 4.73 -59.54 -2.56
C PHE A 668 5.21 -58.11 -2.31
N GLY A 669 5.73 -57.39 -3.32
CA GLY A 669 6.22 -56.01 -3.16
C GLY A 669 5.96 -55.16 -4.40
N GLY A 670 5.76 -53.86 -4.18
CA GLY A 670 5.61 -52.85 -5.21
C GLY A 670 6.90 -52.59 -5.96
N GLY A 671 6.79 -52.22 -7.23
CA GLY A 671 7.89 -51.66 -8.00
C GLY A 671 8.26 -50.26 -7.52
N GLY A 672 9.53 -49.88 -7.62
CA GLY A 672 9.98 -48.53 -7.33
C GLY A 672 9.48 -47.52 -8.37
N GLY A 673 9.23 -46.28 -7.96
CA GLY A 673 8.99 -45.18 -8.88
C GLY A 673 10.27 -44.74 -9.59
N GLY A 674 10.16 -44.26 -10.83
CA GLY A 674 11.29 -43.66 -11.55
C GLY A 674 11.64 -42.28 -10.99
N GLY A 675 12.92 -41.89 -11.05
CA GLY A 675 13.35 -40.54 -10.68
C GLY A 675 13.03 -39.52 -11.77
N SER A 676 12.77 -38.27 -11.40
CA SER A 676 12.51 -37.20 -12.38
C SER A 676 13.77 -36.85 -13.16
N GLY A 677 13.62 -36.36 -14.40
CA GLY A 677 14.72 -35.82 -15.19
C GLY A 677 15.37 -34.59 -14.54
N GLY A 678 16.61 -34.33 -14.91
CA GLY A 678 17.41 -33.23 -14.35
C GLY A 678 17.14 -31.86 -14.97
N GLN A 679 18.03 -30.91 -14.70
CA GLN A 679 17.98 -29.57 -15.32
C GLN A 679 19.30 -29.24 -16.02
N LEU A 680 19.20 -28.87 -17.30
CA LEU A 680 20.26 -28.21 -18.03
C LEU A 680 19.91 -26.73 -18.19
N TRP A 681 20.74 -25.84 -17.65
CA TRP A 681 20.57 -24.40 -17.85
C TRP A 681 21.80 -23.81 -18.54
N LEU A 682 21.60 -23.36 -19.77
CA LEU A 682 22.62 -22.70 -20.59
C LEU A 682 22.32 -21.21 -20.61
N GLN A 683 23.32 -20.41 -20.27
CA GLN A 683 23.22 -18.96 -20.19
C GLN A 683 24.46 -18.34 -20.81
N SER A 684 24.27 -17.43 -21.75
CA SER A 684 25.38 -16.82 -22.48
C SER A 684 25.11 -15.33 -22.71
N PHE A 685 26.15 -14.51 -22.56
CA PHE A 685 26.14 -13.12 -23.02
C PHE A 685 26.62 -12.97 -24.48
N GLY A 686 27.19 -14.02 -25.09
CA GLY A 686 27.28 -14.16 -26.55
C GLY A 686 26.26 -15.19 -27.04
N ASP A 687 26.45 -15.76 -28.22
CA ASP A 687 25.48 -16.72 -28.78
C ASP A 687 25.51 -18.08 -28.06
N ILE A 688 24.33 -18.71 -27.93
CA ILE A 688 24.22 -20.15 -27.65
C ILE A 688 24.07 -20.92 -28.97
N THR A 689 25.11 -21.70 -29.32
CA THR A 689 25.11 -22.56 -30.51
C THR A 689 25.02 -24.03 -30.12
N ILE A 690 23.95 -24.70 -30.54
CA ILE A 690 23.74 -26.13 -30.31
C ILE A 690 23.71 -26.87 -31.64
N SER A 691 24.72 -27.73 -31.86
CA SER A 691 24.81 -28.60 -33.03
C SER A 691 23.63 -29.56 -33.11
N SER A 692 23.14 -29.80 -34.32
CA SER A 692 22.08 -30.80 -34.57
C SER A 692 22.45 -32.25 -34.23
N LEU A 693 23.74 -32.52 -34.01
CA LEU A 693 24.25 -33.83 -33.58
C LEU A 693 24.46 -33.92 -32.06
N ALA A 694 24.34 -32.81 -31.33
CA ALA A 694 24.43 -32.80 -29.87
C ALA A 694 23.24 -33.57 -29.27
N THR A 695 23.49 -34.29 -28.17
CA THR A 695 22.46 -35.03 -27.42
C THR A 695 22.33 -34.43 -26.03
N LEU A 696 21.11 -34.01 -25.67
CA LEU A 696 20.78 -33.44 -24.36
C LEU A 696 19.70 -34.32 -23.70
N GLY A 697 20.11 -35.13 -22.73
CA GLY A 697 19.27 -35.99 -21.91
C GLY A 697 18.88 -35.28 -20.61
N VAL A 698 17.59 -35.12 -20.39
CA VAL A 698 16.97 -34.70 -19.12
C VAL A 698 15.71 -35.56 -18.88
N VAL A 699 15.77 -36.84 -19.23
CA VAL A 699 14.63 -37.73 -19.31
C VAL A 699 14.24 -38.25 -17.93
N ALA A 700 12.95 -38.43 -17.70
CA ALA A 700 12.47 -39.16 -16.54
C ALA A 700 12.92 -40.63 -16.57
N GLY A 701 13.27 -41.15 -15.39
CA GLY A 701 13.35 -42.58 -15.16
C GLY A 701 11.98 -43.23 -15.30
N SER A 702 11.94 -44.43 -15.87
CA SER A 702 10.74 -45.25 -15.91
C SER A 702 10.46 -45.85 -14.55
N GLY A 703 9.19 -45.89 -14.18
CA GLY A 703 8.74 -46.73 -13.07
C GLY A 703 8.83 -48.20 -13.42
N THR A 704 8.90 -49.05 -12.41
CA THR A 704 8.93 -50.50 -12.62
C THR A 704 7.54 -51.02 -12.99
N ASN A 705 7.40 -51.60 -14.18
CA ASN A 705 6.16 -52.29 -14.60
C ASN A 705 6.22 -53.78 -14.23
N LEU A 706 5.70 -54.11 -13.05
CA LEU A 706 5.34 -55.49 -12.70
C LEU A 706 3.95 -55.74 -13.28
N CYS A 707 3.69 -56.89 -13.93
CA CYS A 707 2.43 -57.21 -14.62
C CYS A 707 1.19 -57.37 -13.69
N GLY A 708 1.04 -56.54 -12.66
CA GLY A 708 -0.04 -56.48 -11.68
C GLY A 708 -0.31 -55.03 -11.24
N ASP A 709 -1.17 -54.86 -10.24
CA ASP A 709 -1.59 -53.59 -9.60
C ASP A 709 -0.50 -52.92 -8.74
N HIS A 710 0.77 -53.24 -8.98
CA HIS A 710 1.90 -52.92 -8.11
C HIS A 710 3.04 -52.24 -8.88
N ALA A 711 2.74 -51.56 -9.99
CA ALA A 711 3.71 -50.84 -10.79
C ALA A 711 4.07 -49.47 -10.16
N GLY A 712 5.35 -49.10 -10.25
CA GLY A 712 5.80 -47.74 -9.91
C GLY A 712 5.50 -46.77 -11.06
N GLY A 713 5.21 -45.51 -10.73
CA GLY A 713 5.06 -44.44 -11.72
C GLY A 713 6.40 -43.99 -12.31
N ALA A 714 6.39 -43.42 -13.51
CA ALA A 714 7.56 -42.74 -14.07
C ALA A 714 7.83 -41.42 -13.33
N GLY A 715 9.08 -40.95 -13.38
CA GLY A 715 9.43 -39.61 -12.91
C GLY A 715 8.85 -38.51 -13.79
N GLY A 716 8.95 -37.26 -13.33
CA GLY A 716 8.62 -36.10 -14.18
C GLY A 716 9.71 -35.81 -15.20
N ASP A 717 9.34 -35.26 -16.36
CA ASP A 717 10.31 -34.81 -17.36
C ASP A 717 11.21 -33.70 -16.78
N GLY A 718 12.47 -33.68 -17.21
CA GLY A 718 13.41 -32.63 -16.85
C GLY A 718 13.27 -31.37 -17.71
N LEU A 719 14.10 -30.37 -17.42
CA LEU A 719 14.03 -29.03 -17.99
C LEU A 719 15.35 -28.65 -18.68
N ILE A 720 15.24 -28.19 -19.93
CA ILE A 720 16.32 -27.50 -20.62
C ILE A 720 15.93 -26.03 -20.72
N GLN A 721 16.70 -25.16 -20.06
CA GLN A 721 16.52 -23.72 -20.08
C GLN A 721 17.66 -23.06 -20.82
N LEU A 722 17.32 -22.21 -21.78
CA LEU A 722 18.27 -21.54 -22.64
C LEU A 722 18.04 -20.03 -22.55
N GLU A 723 19.10 -19.29 -22.19
CA GLU A 723 19.07 -17.84 -22.03
C GLU A 723 20.20 -17.18 -22.82
N ASP A 724 19.84 -16.49 -23.89
CA ASP A 724 20.75 -15.79 -24.80
C ASP A 724 20.50 -14.27 -24.74
N GLN A 725 21.55 -13.46 -24.89
CA GLN A 725 21.52 -12.00 -24.84
C GLN A 725 20.49 -11.39 -25.80
N ASP A 726 20.43 -11.90 -27.03
CA ASP A 726 19.52 -11.38 -28.06
C ASP A 726 18.19 -12.17 -28.15
N GLY A 727 18.06 -13.25 -27.37
CA GLY A 727 16.95 -14.19 -27.42
C GLY A 727 16.87 -15.05 -28.69
N ILE A 728 17.87 -14.97 -29.57
CA ILE A 728 17.93 -15.74 -30.83
C ILE A 728 18.80 -16.95 -30.62
N ILE A 729 18.18 -18.04 -30.18
CA ILE A 729 18.92 -19.28 -29.97
C ILE A 729 19.01 -20.05 -31.28
N ASN A 730 20.21 -20.14 -31.84
CA ASN A 730 20.52 -20.93 -33.03
C ASN A 730 20.50 -22.43 -32.70
N THR A 731 19.30 -22.97 -32.45
CA THR A 731 19.10 -24.39 -32.24
C THR A 731 18.73 -25.09 -33.53
N SER A 732 19.43 -26.17 -33.83
CA SER A 732 19.10 -27.08 -34.92
C SER A 732 18.68 -28.43 -34.34
N PHE A 733 17.67 -28.46 -33.46
CA PHE A 733 17.18 -29.73 -32.90
C PHE A 733 16.67 -30.64 -34.02
N LEU A 734 17.44 -31.68 -34.36
CA LEU A 734 17.00 -32.74 -35.28
C LEU A 734 16.36 -33.93 -34.55
N GLY A 735 16.35 -33.93 -33.21
CA GLY A 735 15.65 -34.89 -32.38
C GLY A 735 14.71 -34.18 -31.41
N THR A 736 13.56 -34.81 -31.11
CA THR A 736 12.72 -34.44 -29.97
C THR A 736 13.60 -34.51 -28.71
N PRO A 737 13.90 -33.38 -28.06
CA PRO A 737 14.52 -33.41 -26.74
C PRO A 737 13.56 -34.17 -25.83
N ALA A 738 14.07 -35.09 -25.02
CA ALA A 738 13.26 -35.92 -24.16
C ALA A 738 12.92 -35.21 -22.81
N GLY A 739 12.72 -33.90 -22.88
CA GLY A 739 12.29 -33.03 -21.78
C GLY A 739 11.75 -31.68 -22.27
N SER A 740 11.25 -30.85 -21.35
CA SER A 740 10.67 -29.56 -21.69
C SER A 740 11.76 -28.54 -22.02
N ILE A 741 11.70 -27.91 -23.20
CA ILE A 741 12.57 -26.79 -23.54
C ILE A 741 11.85 -25.48 -23.24
N VAL A 742 12.52 -24.61 -22.48
CA VAL A 742 12.11 -23.22 -22.28
C VAL A 742 13.23 -22.32 -22.81
N THR A 743 12.86 -21.41 -23.70
CA THR A 743 13.75 -20.39 -24.24
C THR A 743 13.28 -19.04 -23.72
N GLU A 744 14.12 -18.40 -22.93
CA GLU A 744 13.85 -17.06 -22.38
C GLU A 744 14.83 -16.07 -22.97
N THR A 745 14.36 -14.86 -23.26
CA THR A 745 15.25 -13.75 -23.57
C THR A 745 16.00 -13.38 -22.31
N PHE A 746 17.33 -13.34 -22.37
CA PHE A 746 18.13 -12.93 -21.24
C PHE A 746 17.83 -11.46 -20.94
N ALA A 747 17.36 -11.15 -19.73
CA ALA A 747 16.77 -9.86 -19.37
C ALA A 747 17.81 -8.73 -19.16
N TYR A 748 18.86 -8.70 -19.98
CA TYR A 748 19.75 -7.56 -20.08
C TYR A 748 19.27 -6.69 -21.23
N SER A 749 18.51 -5.64 -20.88
CA SER A 749 18.32 -4.52 -21.81
C SER A 749 19.69 -3.97 -22.22
N THR A 750 19.77 -3.10 -23.23
CA THR A 750 21.03 -2.39 -23.56
C THR A 750 21.65 -1.67 -22.34
N GLN A 751 20.88 -1.47 -21.27
CA GLN A 751 21.29 -0.91 -20.00
C GLN A 751 20.99 -1.84 -18.79
N VAL A 752 21.95 -1.95 -17.88
CA VAL A 752 21.77 -2.53 -16.54
C VAL A 752 21.32 -1.41 -15.61
N THR A 753 20.23 -1.61 -14.87
CA THR A 753 19.72 -0.63 -13.91
C THR A 753 19.46 -1.24 -12.54
N GLY A 754 19.59 -0.41 -11.50
CA GLY A 754 19.25 -0.73 -10.13
C GLY A 754 18.62 0.48 -9.46
N VAL A 755 17.63 0.23 -8.60
CA VAL A 755 16.90 1.28 -7.88
C VAL A 755 16.96 0.99 -6.38
N ALA A 756 17.33 1.99 -5.61
CA ALA A 756 17.26 1.96 -4.16
C ALA A 756 16.40 3.12 -3.64
N THR A 757 15.50 2.82 -2.71
CA THR A 757 14.64 3.80 -2.05
C THR A 757 14.98 3.86 -0.57
N SER A 758 15.12 5.07 -0.04
CA SER A 758 15.31 5.27 1.40
C SER A 758 14.01 5.16 2.16
N THR A 759 14.10 4.90 3.46
CA THR A 759 13.02 5.23 4.39
C THR A 759 12.77 6.74 4.40
N PHE A 760 11.64 7.16 4.96
CA PHE A 760 11.37 8.58 5.15
C PHE A 760 12.20 9.16 6.29
N PHE A 761 12.88 10.26 6.00
CA PHE A 761 13.49 11.16 6.97
C PHE A 761 12.42 12.10 7.52
N ASP A 762 12.23 12.09 8.84
CA ASP A 762 11.31 12.99 9.53
C ASP A 762 12.02 14.29 9.88
N THR A 763 11.62 15.41 9.26
CA THR A 763 12.15 16.74 9.58
C THR A 763 11.80 17.20 10.99
N GLY A 764 10.83 16.55 11.65
CA GLY A 764 10.34 16.88 12.98
C GLY A 764 9.39 18.07 13.02
N TYR A 765 9.09 18.70 11.87
CA TYR A 765 8.25 19.90 11.78
C TYR A 765 7.24 19.76 10.64
N GLY A 766 6.05 20.34 10.83
CA GLY A 766 4.96 20.25 9.85
C GLY A 766 5.23 21.02 8.56
N THR A 767 6.06 22.07 8.59
CA THR A 767 6.29 22.96 7.45
C THR A 767 7.78 23.28 7.23
N PRO A 768 8.61 22.29 6.86
CA PRO A 768 10.00 22.53 6.49
C PRO A 768 10.08 23.29 5.14
N ASP A 769 11.13 24.09 4.99
CA ASP A 769 11.54 24.74 3.72
C ASP A 769 12.85 24.07 3.27
N PHE A 770 12.80 23.32 2.17
CA PHE A 770 13.91 22.54 1.64
C PHE A 770 14.80 23.41 0.76
N ALA A 771 16.07 23.52 1.16
CA ALA A 771 17.02 24.32 0.43
C ALA A 771 17.61 23.52 -0.74
N VAL A 772 17.46 24.05 -1.95
CA VAL A 772 18.25 23.61 -3.11
C VAL A 772 19.72 23.81 -2.77
N THR A 773 20.41 22.72 -2.42
CA THR A 773 21.80 22.74 -1.96
C THR A 773 22.69 22.31 -3.12
N PRO A 774 23.47 23.23 -3.72
CA PRO A 774 24.43 22.85 -4.74
C PRO A 774 25.44 21.85 -4.18
N GLY A 775 25.51 20.66 -4.77
CA GLY A 775 26.44 19.61 -4.34
C GLY A 775 26.02 18.81 -3.10
N GLY A 776 24.72 18.80 -2.76
CA GLY A 776 24.18 17.90 -1.73
C GLY A 776 24.31 16.42 -2.09
N GLU A 777 24.55 16.10 -3.36
CA GLU A 777 24.74 14.74 -3.85
C GLU A 777 26.18 14.54 -4.29
N VAL A 778 26.83 13.52 -3.73
CA VAL A 778 28.17 13.09 -4.14
C VAL A 778 28.04 11.71 -4.75
N PHE A 779 28.31 11.61 -6.04
CA PHE A 779 28.25 10.36 -6.79
C PHE A 779 29.38 10.29 -7.81
N ASP A 780 29.70 9.08 -8.24
CA ASP A 780 30.59 8.78 -9.34
C ASP A 780 29.77 8.05 -10.41
N LEU A 781 29.81 8.53 -11.66
CA LEU A 781 29.16 7.83 -12.78
C LEU A 781 29.91 6.55 -13.16
N GLY A 782 31.13 6.38 -12.65
CA GLY A 782 32.02 5.32 -13.06
C GLY A 782 32.65 5.58 -14.42
N SER A 783 33.40 4.61 -14.91
CA SER A 783 34.01 4.64 -16.24
C SER A 783 33.37 3.66 -17.23
N GLU A 784 32.31 2.96 -16.83
CA GLU A 784 31.52 2.16 -17.77
C GLU A 784 30.72 3.02 -18.76
N PRO A 785 30.56 2.58 -20.02
CA PRO A 785 29.70 3.24 -20.99
C PRO A 785 28.28 3.40 -20.45
N GLY A 786 27.64 4.54 -20.73
CA GLY A 786 26.26 4.79 -20.29
C GLY A 786 26.05 4.90 -18.78
N GLY A 787 27.13 5.08 -18.01
CA GLY A 787 27.06 5.30 -16.56
C GLY A 787 26.13 6.47 -16.20
N THR A 788 25.11 6.17 -15.40
CA THR A 788 24.05 7.09 -14.99
C THR A 788 23.78 6.96 -13.50
N VAL A 789 23.54 8.11 -12.87
CA VAL A 789 23.04 8.24 -11.51
C VAL A 789 21.92 9.28 -11.58
N THR A 790 20.73 8.91 -11.12
CA THR A 790 19.58 9.81 -10.99
C THR A 790 19.09 9.71 -9.56
N ILE A 791 19.01 10.83 -8.86
CA ILE A 791 18.50 10.92 -7.49
C ILE A 791 17.27 11.81 -7.51
N ARG A 792 16.16 11.27 -7.02
CA ARG A 792 14.88 11.97 -6.92
C ARG A 792 14.35 11.93 -5.51
N TYR A 793 13.47 12.88 -5.19
CA TYR A 793 12.92 13.09 -3.87
C TYR A 793 11.40 13.04 -3.90
N GLN A 794 10.80 12.55 -2.82
CA GLN A 794 9.36 12.59 -2.59
C GLN A 794 9.07 13.07 -1.17
N GLY A 795 7.97 13.81 -1.03
CA GLY A 795 7.45 14.29 0.24
C GLY A 795 6.17 13.56 0.67
N ALA A 796 5.92 13.50 1.97
CA ALA A 796 4.64 13.09 2.55
C ALA A 796 4.33 13.93 3.81
N HIS A 797 3.05 14.23 4.04
CA HIS A 797 2.60 14.85 5.29
C HIS A 797 2.53 13.80 6.41
N GLU A 798 2.27 14.25 7.63
CA GLU A 798 2.02 13.35 8.77
C GLU A 798 0.60 12.77 8.69
N ALA A 799 0.50 11.45 8.91
CA ALA A 799 -0.79 10.78 9.00
C ALA A 799 -1.60 11.28 10.21
N VAL A 800 -2.92 11.44 10.02
CA VAL A 800 -3.86 11.90 11.06
C VAL A 800 -3.84 10.99 12.31
N SER A 801 -3.51 9.70 12.15
CA SER A 801 -3.34 8.74 13.25
C SER A 801 -2.07 8.94 14.09
N GLY A 802 -1.19 9.86 13.67
CA GLY A 802 0.03 10.30 14.37
C GLY A 802 1.28 9.46 14.08
N GLY A 803 2.41 10.15 13.93
CA GLY A 803 3.77 9.61 14.09
C GLY A 803 4.47 9.03 12.85
N GLY A 804 3.82 8.97 11.69
CA GLY A 804 4.43 8.46 10.46
C GLY A 804 3.94 9.15 9.19
N PRO A 805 4.58 8.89 8.03
CA PRO A 805 4.21 9.49 6.75
C PRO A 805 2.83 9.01 6.28
N ASP A 806 2.00 9.94 5.80
CA ASP A 806 0.74 9.63 5.12
C ASP A 806 0.99 9.35 3.64
N LEU A 807 1.00 8.08 3.27
CA LEU A 807 1.23 7.66 1.88
C LEU A 807 0.11 8.13 0.92
N ALA A 808 -1.06 8.53 1.41
CA ALA A 808 -2.10 9.12 0.57
C ALA A 808 -1.74 10.55 0.11
N THR A 809 -0.75 11.18 0.76
CA THR A 809 -0.26 12.52 0.44
C THR A 809 1.08 12.52 -0.30
N LEU A 810 1.54 11.35 -0.75
CA LEU A 810 2.82 11.20 -1.42
C LEU A 810 2.89 12.05 -2.69
N THR A 811 3.94 12.88 -2.80
CA THR A 811 4.15 13.72 -3.98
C THR A 811 4.63 12.93 -5.20
N ALA A 812 4.60 13.59 -6.36
CA ALA A 812 5.44 13.17 -7.49
C ALA A 812 6.93 13.19 -7.11
N GLU A 813 7.76 12.58 -7.94
CA GLU A 813 9.22 12.60 -7.79
C GLU A 813 9.80 13.91 -8.35
N PHE A 814 10.71 14.53 -7.61
CA PHE A 814 11.41 15.75 -8.03
C PHE A 814 12.93 15.53 -8.01
N ASP A 815 13.66 16.10 -8.97
CA ASP A 815 15.13 16.12 -8.93
C ASP A 815 15.63 17.13 -7.87
N ALA A 816 16.90 17.06 -7.48
CA ALA A 816 17.50 17.94 -6.47
C ALA A 816 17.33 19.45 -6.74
N ALA A 817 17.29 19.84 -8.02
CA ALA A 817 17.10 21.23 -8.43
C ALA A 817 15.68 21.77 -8.17
N SER A 818 14.72 20.89 -7.85
CA SER A 818 13.33 21.19 -7.58
C SER A 818 12.86 20.60 -6.24
N ILE A 819 13.78 20.38 -5.30
CA ILE A 819 13.45 19.85 -3.98
C ILE A 819 12.60 20.83 -3.15
N ASP A 820 12.61 22.12 -3.49
CA ASP A 820 11.73 23.16 -2.94
C ASP A 820 10.24 22.91 -3.24
N GLN A 821 9.92 22.09 -4.25
CA GLN A 821 8.54 21.62 -4.46
C GLN A 821 8.03 20.71 -3.33
N LEU A 822 8.92 20.28 -2.43
CA LEU A 822 8.58 19.52 -1.22
C LEU A 822 8.42 20.41 0.02
N ASP A 823 8.46 21.74 -0.11
CA ASP A 823 8.18 22.64 1.00
C ASP A 823 6.82 22.32 1.63
N GLY A 824 6.77 22.28 2.96
CA GLY A 824 5.55 21.88 3.69
C GLY A 824 5.38 20.37 3.92
N PHE A 825 6.21 19.51 3.33
CA PHE A 825 6.15 18.06 3.56
C PHE A 825 7.11 17.65 4.68
N ARG A 826 6.55 17.23 5.82
CA ARG A 826 7.31 16.82 7.01
C ARG A 826 8.27 15.67 6.75
N TYR A 827 7.84 14.67 5.98
CA TYR A 827 8.60 13.48 5.67
C TYR A 827 9.16 13.57 4.26
N VAL A 828 10.46 13.33 4.09
CA VAL A 828 11.13 13.28 2.78
C VAL A 828 11.87 11.97 2.61
N ARG A 829 11.89 11.40 1.40
CA ARG A 829 12.75 10.26 1.06
C ARG A 829 13.43 10.49 -0.28
N PHE A 830 14.52 9.77 -0.53
CA PHE A 830 15.16 9.76 -1.84
C PHE A 830 15.00 8.41 -2.54
N ILE A 831 15.05 8.45 -3.86
CA ILE A 831 15.06 7.31 -4.78
C ILE A 831 16.28 7.49 -5.66
N ALA A 832 17.24 6.59 -5.54
CA ALA A 832 18.46 6.58 -6.33
C ALA A 832 18.36 5.48 -7.39
N THR A 833 18.41 5.88 -8.66
CA THR A 833 18.49 4.99 -9.81
C THR A 833 19.89 5.06 -10.39
N LEU A 834 20.57 3.92 -10.43
CA LEU A 834 21.90 3.78 -11.00
C LEU A 834 21.80 2.88 -12.24
N GLY A 835 22.64 3.13 -13.23
CA GLY A 835 22.70 2.25 -14.38
C GLY A 835 23.91 2.47 -15.27
N TYR A 836 24.21 1.48 -16.11
CA TYR A 836 25.29 1.52 -17.09
C TYR A 836 24.89 0.70 -18.31
N ASP A 837 25.43 1.00 -19.48
CA ASP A 837 25.19 0.22 -20.69
C ASP A 837 25.84 -1.15 -20.55
N VAL A 838 25.15 -2.22 -20.97
CA VAL A 838 25.74 -3.55 -21.02
C VAL A 838 26.94 -3.50 -21.96
N PRO A 839 28.16 -3.82 -21.49
CA PRO A 839 29.34 -3.78 -22.34
C PRO A 839 29.14 -4.68 -23.55
N ALA A 840 29.35 -4.15 -24.76
CA ALA A 840 29.06 -4.85 -26.02
C ALA A 840 29.70 -6.24 -26.14
N MET A 841 30.79 -6.50 -25.41
CA MET A 841 31.30 -7.81 -24.99
C MET A 841 32.36 -7.57 -23.91
N GLY A 842 32.02 -7.63 -22.61
CA GLY A 842 32.87 -7.13 -21.50
C GLY A 842 32.39 -7.54 -20.12
N LEU A 843 33.27 -7.94 -19.20
CA LEU A 843 33.03 -7.56 -17.80
C LEU A 843 33.13 -6.03 -17.75
N PRO A 844 32.35 -5.35 -16.90
CA PRO A 844 32.68 -3.99 -16.52
C PRO A 844 34.14 -3.96 -16.06
N MET A 845 35.02 -3.33 -16.84
CA MET A 845 36.44 -3.17 -16.50
C MET A 845 36.71 -1.82 -15.85
N GLY A 846 35.71 -0.95 -15.88
CA GLY A 846 35.66 0.35 -15.27
C GLY A 846 35.11 0.33 -13.86
N THR A 847 35.20 1.49 -13.21
CA THR A 847 34.43 1.74 -12.00
C THR A 847 32.95 1.81 -12.38
N LEU A 848 32.10 1.21 -11.55
CA LEU A 848 30.66 1.26 -11.75
C LEU A 848 30.06 2.54 -11.13
N PRO A 849 28.88 2.98 -11.59
CA PRO A 849 28.15 4.07 -10.95
C PRO A 849 27.95 3.82 -9.45
N SER A 850 28.12 4.85 -8.65
CA SER A 850 27.91 4.81 -7.20
C SER A 850 27.50 6.16 -6.63
N VAL A 851 26.75 6.15 -5.52
CA VAL A 851 26.42 7.32 -4.70
C VAL A 851 27.18 7.19 -3.38
N GLN A 852 27.96 8.20 -3.03
CA GLN A 852 28.81 8.23 -1.84
C GLN A 852 28.11 8.94 -0.69
N SER A 853 27.38 10.02 -0.97
CA SER A 853 26.54 10.66 0.04
C SER A 853 25.39 11.45 -0.56
N ILE A 854 24.29 11.53 0.18
CA ILE A 854 23.15 12.42 -0.09
C ILE A 854 22.93 13.31 1.13
N GLN A 855 22.85 14.62 0.92
CA GLN A 855 22.62 15.62 1.94
C GLN A 855 21.36 16.44 1.62
N ILE A 856 20.38 16.40 2.52
CA ILE A 856 19.12 17.14 2.42
C ILE A 856 19.12 18.26 3.45
N SER A 857 19.29 19.49 2.97
CA SER A 857 19.23 20.69 3.81
C SER A 857 17.81 21.24 3.87
N TYR A 858 17.39 21.66 5.05
CA TYR A 858 16.09 22.28 5.25
C TYR A 858 16.17 23.33 6.35
N SER A 859 15.17 24.19 6.42
CA SER A 859 15.00 25.19 7.46
C SER A 859 13.57 25.13 8.02
N THR A 860 13.39 25.60 9.25
CA THR A 860 12.10 25.51 9.94
C THR A 860 11.76 26.84 10.61
N PRO A 861 10.47 27.18 10.78
CA PRO A 861 10.03 28.47 11.32
C PRO A 861 10.28 28.66 12.83
N THR A 862 10.70 27.61 13.54
CA THR A 862 10.98 27.63 14.98
C THR A 862 12.39 27.12 15.26
N GLY A 863 13.19 27.81 16.08
CA GLY A 863 14.51 27.32 16.50
C GLY A 863 15.67 28.34 16.48
N CYS A 864 15.44 29.61 16.14
CA CYS A 864 16.50 30.63 16.07
C CYS A 864 17.03 31.09 17.46
N GLY A 865 16.50 30.52 18.56
CA GLY A 865 17.01 30.75 19.91
C GLY A 865 18.18 29.81 20.17
N GLY A 866 19.40 30.35 20.09
CA GLY A 866 20.65 29.57 20.14
C GLY A 866 20.75 28.55 21.27
N SER A 867 21.17 27.35 20.89
CA SER A 867 22.07 26.51 21.69
C SER A 867 23.48 27.09 21.67
#